data_AF-A0A812KWG6-F1
#
_entry.id   AF-A0A812KWG6-F1
#
_cell.length_a   1.000
_cell.length_b   1.000
_cell.length_c   1.000
_cell.angle_alpha   90.00
_cell.angle_beta   90.00
_cell.angle_gamma   90.00
#
_symmetry.space_group_name_H-M   'P 1'
#
loop_
_entity.id
_entity.type
_entity.pdbx_description
1 polymer ?
#
loop_
_entity_poly.entity_id
_entity_poly.type
_entity_poly.pdbx_seq_one_letter_code
_entity_poly.pdbx_strand_id
1 'polypeptide(L)'
;MRMDRQHPQHDQQSPLRKLRQACCKSAATAALVLATLLACLFATTSALSPAADACEPGGDLQALLQRRGAHMSHQDYARSDADMEPNPPQWPPSVYIFSPEMENISCTVQALFTQLGPLATGKFSSLRVALLFKPGNYSLDVPVGFYTQVLGLGESPEEVTFTGSRGVYGPSEADNVNFNTFWKAVENVANRPTSQRTTWSVSQAAPMRRVKVHGDLAFGEPGKDGPSKGSGGFVANLEVTGTVDLVRQQQWLIRSCKVQSTTYFDSPPRAVNFVYVGTEGAPAETSCTNSMQDPVSPHPQNLLVEKPPVLLEKPYITVDAMGKFNLAIPRPIWGRSGPGWDESDLIGFEHVFVATDSMAASAINAKLAAGRHVVLSPGIYQLSEPLRLGFNESAGGQVLLGLGMATLVPTNGTAVIEVGPSCGVRVAGVLLQAGAVKSPSLLRWEPNSCQGDNPSLLADVFARVGGPDTEVVSADVMIEVGGNHVVLDNVWAWRADCCQLGCGTCVERYCKHGVVVNGANVVSYGLFSEHCQEDLTVWNGENGMSFFYQSEMDSFARQPWDHTPHYGENGVSGYRVNAHTHIAVGIGVYAYFVEPGNVVKAGTVIVDEASTELTCPFAWNLNSAWYNNSESGIERAVRIEHAHILKF
;
A
#
# COMPACT_ATOMS: atom_id res chain seq x y z
N MET A 1 58.68 -17.37 72.59
CA MET A 1 58.83 -15.93 72.91
C MET A 1 57.69 -15.18 72.24
N ARG A 2 57.04 -14.27 72.99
CA ARG A 2 55.96 -13.37 72.54
C ARG A 2 56.44 -12.45 71.41
N MET A 3 55.56 -12.10 70.47
CA MET A 3 54.91 -10.77 70.45
C MET A 3 53.87 -10.65 69.31
N ASP A 4 52.72 -10.10 69.68
CA ASP A 4 51.60 -9.64 68.85
C ASP A 4 51.99 -8.52 67.87
N ARG A 5 51.25 -8.42 66.75
CA ARG A 5 50.63 -7.16 66.31
C ARG A 5 49.51 -7.37 65.29
N GLN A 6 48.59 -6.41 65.31
CA GLN A 6 47.20 -6.40 64.85
C GLN A 6 46.99 -6.21 63.33
N HIS A 7 45.74 -6.54 62.94
CA HIS A 7 44.87 -5.90 61.94
C HIS A 7 44.71 -6.53 60.54
N PRO A 8 43.48 -6.40 59.95
CA PRO A 8 42.77 -7.52 59.35
C PRO A 8 42.64 -7.44 57.82
N GLN A 9 42.22 -8.57 57.25
CA GLN A 9 42.01 -8.84 55.83
C GLN A 9 41.05 -7.85 55.16
N HIS A 10 41.51 -7.28 54.05
CA HIS A 10 40.69 -6.65 53.02
C HIS A 10 40.45 -7.70 51.93
N ASP A 11 39.19 -8.16 51.81
CA ASP A 11 38.72 -8.97 50.69
C ASP A 11 37.78 -8.10 49.84
N GLN A 12 38.21 -7.79 48.62
CA GLN A 12 37.40 -7.09 47.62
C GLN A 12 36.68 -8.13 46.77
N GLN A 13 35.37 -8.28 46.99
CA GLN A 13 34.45 -8.82 45.98
C GLN A 13 33.20 -7.94 45.88
N SER A 14 32.80 -7.76 44.62
CA SER A 14 31.98 -6.71 44.01
C SER A 14 30.44 -6.92 44.14
N PRO A 15 29.62 -5.90 43.81
CA PRO A 15 28.28 -5.70 44.37
C PRO A 15 27.18 -6.32 43.51
N LEU A 16 26.70 -7.51 43.87
CA LEU A 16 25.49 -8.12 43.29
C LEU A 16 24.48 -8.60 44.35
N ARG A 17 24.55 -8.04 45.56
CA ARG A 17 23.68 -8.42 46.69
C ARG A 17 22.86 -7.27 47.32
N LYS A 18 22.71 -6.13 46.62
CA LYS A 18 21.90 -4.98 47.08
C LYS A 18 20.76 -4.56 46.14
N LEU A 19 20.16 -5.50 45.40
CA LEU A 19 18.96 -5.23 44.58
C LEU A 19 17.92 -6.37 44.63
N ARG A 20 17.83 -7.09 45.76
CA ARG A 20 16.79 -8.09 46.02
C ARG A 20 16.04 -7.92 47.36
N GLN A 21 16.06 -6.72 47.94
CA GLN A 21 15.29 -6.37 49.15
C GLN A 21 14.58 -5.01 49.05
N ALA A 22 13.96 -4.72 47.90
CA ALA A 22 13.10 -3.53 47.71
C ALA A 22 11.80 -3.83 46.93
N CYS A 23 11.32 -5.07 46.96
CA CYS A 23 9.98 -5.46 46.48
C CYS A 23 9.31 -6.31 47.57
N CYS A 24 8.78 -5.64 48.59
CA CYS A 24 7.74 -6.12 49.53
C CYS A 24 7.60 -5.08 50.64
N LYS A 25 6.88 -3.97 50.37
CA LYS A 25 6.20 -3.06 51.33
C LYS A 25 5.77 -1.77 50.62
N SER A 26 4.64 -1.82 49.91
CA SER A 26 3.76 -0.66 49.67
C SER A 26 2.42 -1.13 49.11
N ALA A 27 1.75 -2.00 49.87
CA ALA A 27 0.39 -2.43 49.62
C ALA A 27 -0.35 -2.41 50.97
N ALA A 28 -0.68 -1.21 51.47
CA ALA A 28 -1.63 -0.97 52.56
C ALA A 28 -1.78 0.54 52.87
N THR A 29 -2.32 1.33 51.93
CA THR A 29 -3.03 2.60 52.25
C THR A 29 -3.76 3.12 51.01
N ALA A 30 -4.78 2.38 50.56
CA ALA A 30 -5.71 2.83 49.53
C ALA A 30 -7.08 2.18 49.78
N ALA A 31 -7.72 2.55 50.88
CA ALA A 31 -9.11 2.19 51.19
C ALA A 31 -9.66 3.06 52.34
N LEU A 32 -9.78 4.37 52.13
CA LEU A 32 -10.80 5.23 52.76
C LEU A 32 -10.66 6.65 52.20
N VAL A 33 -11.76 7.40 52.17
CA VAL A 33 -11.92 8.76 51.63
C VAL A 33 -12.19 8.81 50.11
N LEU A 34 -13.19 8.04 49.70
CA LEU A 34 -14.00 8.30 48.51
C LEU A 34 -15.44 8.59 48.98
N ALA A 35 -15.68 9.78 49.54
CA ALA A 35 -17.01 10.37 49.76
C ALA A 35 -16.86 11.69 50.54
N THR A 36 -16.73 12.82 49.86
CA THR A 36 -17.19 14.19 50.21
C THR A 36 -16.32 15.21 49.51
N LEU A 37 -16.84 15.78 48.41
CA LEU A 37 -16.68 17.17 47.98
C LEU A 37 -17.31 17.32 46.59
N LEU A 38 -18.63 17.14 46.57
CA LEU A 38 -19.50 17.80 45.63
C LEU A 38 -19.89 19.15 46.27
N ALA A 39 -19.98 20.20 45.43
CA ALA A 39 -20.51 21.54 45.69
C ALA A 39 -19.53 22.64 46.14
N CYS A 40 -19.68 23.79 45.45
CA CYS A 40 -19.07 25.11 45.65
C CYS A 40 -17.66 25.32 45.06
N LEU A 41 -17.57 25.89 43.86
CA LEU A 41 -17.47 27.35 43.72
C LEU A 41 -17.59 27.77 42.24
N PHE A 42 -18.56 28.63 41.97
CA PHE A 42 -18.69 29.45 40.76
C PHE A 42 -17.76 30.67 40.84
N ALA A 43 -17.41 31.21 39.66
CA ALA A 43 -17.08 32.61 39.32
C ALA A 43 -15.69 32.90 38.69
N THR A 44 -15.76 33.19 37.37
CA THR A 44 -15.08 34.27 36.60
C THR A 44 -13.61 34.09 36.18
N THR A 45 -13.12 34.34 34.95
CA THR A 45 -13.62 34.91 33.67
C THR A 45 -12.56 34.68 32.56
N SER A 46 -13.01 34.47 31.30
CA SER A 46 -12.42 34.86 29.97
C SER A 46 -11.03 34.32 29.54
N ALA A 47 -10.73 33.87 28.31
CA ALA A 47 -11.32 34.12 26.99
C ALA A 47 -10.91 33.07 25.91
N LEU A 48 -11.89 32.75 25.03
CA LEU A 48 -11.85 32.50 23.57
C LEU A 48 -11.09 31.30 22.95
N SER A 49 -11.88 30.29 22.57
CA SER A 49 -11.81 29.58 21.27
C SER A 49 -13.26 29.23 20.88
N PRO A 50 -13.74 29.46 19.65
CA PRO A 50 -15.10 29.10 19.29
C PRO A 50 -15.23 27.58 19.11
N ALA A 51 -16.42 27.12 19.47
CA ALA A 51 -16.78 25.75 19.80
C ALA A 51 -16.67 24.76 18.64
N ALA A 52 -16.30 23.52 19.00
CA ALA A 52 -16.73 22.33 18.30
C ALA A 52 -18.23 22.17 18.56
N ASP A 53 -19.06 22.40 17.53
CA ASP A 53 -20.46 22.03 17.59
C ASP A 53 -20.57 20.50 17.63
N ALA A 54 -21.31 20.02 18.63
CA ALA A 54 -21.58 18.60 18.84
C ALA A 54 -22.51 18.10 17.72
N CYS A 55 -22.01 17.18 16.89
CA CYS A 55 -22.79 16.54 15.84
C CYS A 55 -23.70 15.44 16.45
N GLU A 56 -25.03 15.59 16.32
CA GLU A 56 -25.98 14.49 16.50
C GLU A 56 -26.48 13.97 15.12
N PRO A 57 -26.69 12.66 14.93
CA PRO A 57 -27.08 12.10 13.63
C PRO A 57 -28.60 12.09 13.45
N GLY A 58 -29.08 12.64 12.33
CA GLY A 58 -30.48 12.56 11.95
C GLY A 58 -30.71 12.48 10.44
N GLY A 59 -31.45 11.46 10.00
CA GLY A 59 -32.54 11.62 9.04
C GLY A 59 -32.27 11.48 7.55
N ASP A 60 -32.62 10.29 7.03
CA ASP A 60 -32.83 9.86 5.64
C ASP A 60 -33.65 10.83 4.76
N LEU A 61 -33.27 11.02 3.48
CA LEU A 61 -34.17 11.58 2.45
C LEU A 61 -33.76 11.23 1.00
N GLN A 62 -34.63 10.48 0.32
CA GLN A 62 -34.64 10.27 -1.14
C GLN A 62 -35.63 11.19 -1.87
N ALA A 63 -35.32 11.43 -3.15
CA ALA A 63 -36.19 11.64 -4.33
C ALA A 63 -36.44 13.07 -4.86
N LEU A 64 -36.07 13.31 -6.14
CA LEU A 64 -36.94 13.55 -7.33
C LEU A 64 -36.11 14.21 -8.48
N LEU A 65 -35.81 13.54 -9.61
CA LEU A 65 -36.57 13.34 -10.88
C LEU A 65 -36.22 14.30 -12.06
N GLN A 66 -35.64 13.68 -13.12
CA GLN A 66 -35.89 13.77 -14.58
C GLN A 66 -36.05 15.13 -15.32
N ARG A 67 -35.30 15.34 -16.44
CA ARG A 67 -35.70 15.01 -17.84
C ARG A 67 -34.75 15.56 -18.95
N ARG A 68 -34.53 14.69 -19.96
CA ARG A 68 -34.20 14.86 -21.41
C ARG A 68 -32.77 15.24 -21.85
N GLY A 69 -32.27 14.48 -22.85
CA GLY A 69 -30.90 14.54 -23.39
C GLY A 69 -30.82 14.60 -24.93
N ALA A 70 -29.67 14.20 -25.49
CA ALA A 70 -29.45 13.91 -26.91
C ALA A 70 -28.11 13.17 -27.16
N HIS A 71 -28.08 12.37 -28.24
CA HIS A 71 -27.17 11.31 -28.70
C HIS A 71 -25.71 11.63 -29.08
N MET A 72 -24.82 10.61 -29.01
CA MET A 72 -24.07 10.05 -30.17
C MET A 72 -23.44 8.65 -29.90
N SER A 73 -23.00 7.97 -30.96
CA SER A 73 -23.07 6.52 -31.27
C SER A 73 -21.99 5.57 -30.74
N HIS A 74 -22.40 4.37 -30.26
CA HIS A 74 -21.59 3.15 -30.13
C HIS A 74 -22.13 2.04 -31.03
N GLN A 75 -21.24 1.19 -31.57
CA GLN A 75 -21.59 0.02 -32.37
C GLN A 75 -22.38 -1.00 -31.55
N ASP A 76 -23.48 -1.48 -32.13
CA ASP A 76 -24.50 -2.33 -31.50
C ASP A 76 -24.00 -3.74 -31.16
N TYR A 77 -24.01 -4.09 -29.87
CA TYR A 77 -24.30 -5.44 -29.40
C TYR A 77 -25.72 -5.43 -28.83
N ALA A 78 -26.68 -5.93 -29.61
CA ALA A 78 -28.08 -6.03 -29.18
C ALA A 78 -28.23 -7.06 -28.05
N ARG A 79 -28.19 -6.60 -26.80
CA ARG A 79 -28.70 -7.33 -25.61
C ARG A 79 -29.99 -6.66 -25.16
N SER A 80 -30.99 -7.44 -24.76
CA SER A 80 -32.29 -6.92 -24.34
C SER A 80 -32.18 -6.06 -23.09
N ASP A 81 -32.99 -4.99 -22.99
CA ASP A 81 -33.08 -4.07 -21.84
C ASP A 81 -33.28 -4.76 -20.46
N ALA A 82 -33.71 -6.02 -20.44
CA ALA A 82 -33.89 -6.83 -19.23
C ALA A 82 -32.58 -7.27 -18.55
N ASP A 83 -31.43 -7.15 -19.20
CA ASP A 83 -30.14 -7.62 -18.68
C ASP A 83 -29.23 -6.49 -18.14
N MET A 84 -29.64 -5.23 -18.23
CA MET A 84 -28.81 -4.06 -17.89
C MET A 84 -28.79 -3.75 -16.39
N GLU A 85 -27.65 -3.26 -15.89
CA GLU A 85 -27.48 -2.89 -14.48
C GLU A 85 -28.09 -1.48 -14.21
N PRO A 86 -28.46 -1.16 -12.96
CA PRO A 86 -28.95 0.18 -12.63
C PRO A 86 -27.88 1.25 -12.78
N ASN A 87 -28.25 2.39 -13.38
CA ASN A 87 -27.41 3.59 -13.45
C ASN A 87 -28.27 4.83 -13.10
N PRO A 88 -28.10 5.46 -11.92
CA PRO A 88 -27.05 5.23 -10.93
C PRO A 88 -27.11 3.82 -10.30
N PRO A 89 -25.95 3.23 -9.98
CA PRO A 89 -25.92 1.96 -9.28
C PRO A 89 -26.45 2.08 -7.85
N GLN A 90 -26.85 0.94 -7.29
CA GLN A 90 -27.23 0.84 -5.89
C GLN A 90 -25.98 0.67 -5.03
N TRP A 91 -25.59 1.74 -4.36
CA TRP A 91 -24.43 1.75 -3.46
C TRP A 91 -24.81 1.28 -2.04
N PRO A 92 -23.98 0.44 -1.39
CA PRO A 92 -24.21 0.06 0.00
C PRO A 92 -23.82 1.19 0.97
N PRO A 93 -24.22 1.09 2.26
CA PRO A 93 -23.90 2.11 3.26
C PRO A 93 -22.40 2.37 3.52
N SER A 94 -21.50 1.47 3.07
CA SER A 94 -20.05 1.66 3.15
C SER A 94 -19.50 2.64 2.10
N VAL A 95 -20.34 3.10 1.16
CA VAL A 95 -20.03 4.10 0.15
C VAL A 95 -20.78 5.39 0.47
N TYR A 96 -20.04 6.44 0.80
CA TYR A 96 -20.60 7.76 1.10
C TYR A 96 -20.43 8.64 -0.14
N ILE A 97 -21.53 9.20 -0.65
CA ILE A 97 -21.51 10.07 -1.83
C ILE A 97 -21.92 11.47 -1.43
N PHE A 98 -20.99 12.40 -1.57
CA PHE A 98 -21.17 13.81 -1.23
C PHE A 98 -21.38 14.65 -2.48
N SER A 99 -22.24 15.66 -2.37
CA SER A 99 -22.30 16.78 -3.31
C SER A 99 -21.90 18.08 -2.57
N PRO A 100 -21.49 19.14 -3.29
CA PRO A 100 -21.05 20.39 -2.66
C PRO A 100 -22.10 21.06 -1.76
N GLU A 101 -23.38 20.79 -2.00
CA GLU A 101 -24.51 21.37 -1.29
C GLU A 101 -24.89 20.61 -0.01
N MET A 102 -24.29 19.43 0.22
CA MET A 102 -24.61 18.61 1.37
C MET A 102 -24.05 19.22 2.66
N GLU A 103 -24.90 19.36 3.67
CA GLU A 103 -24.50 19.77 5.02
C GLU A 103 -23.87 18.58 5.79
N ASN A 104 -23.11 18.86 6.85
CA ASN A 104 -22.57 17.84 7.77
C ASN A 104 -21.56 16.82 7.18
N ILE A 105 -20.98 17.10 6.01
CA ILE A 105 -19.90 16.27 5.44
C ILE A 105 -18.75 16.13 6.45
N SER A 106 -18.35 17.24 7.09
CA SER A 106 -17.27 17.27 8.09
C SER A 106 -17.55 16.36 9.29
N CYS A 107 -18.78 16.36 9.82
CA CYS A 107 -19.18 15.48 10.91
C CYS A 107 -19.02 14.00 10.53
N THR A 108 -19.49 13.62 9.33
CA THR A 108 -19.39 12.24 8.83
C THR A 108 -17.94 11.82 8.67
N VAL A 109 -17.13 12.65 8.02
CA VAL A 109 -15.70 12.39 7.81
C VAL A 109 -14.96 12.26 9.15
N GLN A 110 -15.22 13.15 10.10
CA GLN A 110 -14.56 13.12 11.40
C GLN A 110 -14.96 11.91 12.25
N ALA A 111 -16.24 11.49 12.19
CA ALA A 111 -16.72 10.30 12.88
C ALA A 111 -16.05 9.03 12.35
N LEU A 112 -15.88 8.92 11.03
CA LEU A 112 -15.17 7.82 10.40
C LEU A 112 -13.68 7.83 10.74
N PHE A 113 -13.04 9.00 10.67
CA PHE A 113 -11.63 9.14 11.02
C PHE A 113 -11.35 8.85 12.49
N THR A 114 -12.28 9.14 13.40
CA THR A 114 -12.12 8.80 14.83
C THR A 114 -12.01 7.29 15.05
N GLN A 115 -12.66 6.48 14.20
CA GLN A 115 -12.60 5.01 14.26
C GLN A 115 -11.38 4.46 13.51
N LEU A 116 -11.13 4.99 12.32
CA LEU A 116 -10.17 4.46 11.36
C LEU A 116 -8.81 5.17 11.35
N GLY A 117 -8.66 6.32 11.99
CA GLY A 117 -7.43 7.11 12.03
C GLY A 117 -6.37 6.52 12.95
N PRO A 118 -6.67 6.29 14.25
CA PRO A 118 -5.67 5.83 15.21
C PRO A 118 -5.12 4.44 14.87
N LEU A 119 -3.81 4.24 15.02
CA LEU A 119 -3.16 2.93 14.83
C LEU A 119 -3.85 1.79 15.60
N ALA A 120 -4.20 2.04 16.87
CA ALA A 120 -4.74 1.05 17.78
C ALA A 120 -6.11 0.48 17.37
N THR A 121 -6.90 1.26 16.62
CA THR A 121 -8.26 0.87 16.20
C THR A 121 -8.34 0.65 14.69
N GLY A 122 -7.62 1.44 13.90
CA GLY A 122 -7.68 1.45 12.45
C GLY A 122 -6.88 0.36 11.77
N LYS A 123 -5.66 0.06 12.25
CA LYS A 123 -4.69 -0.82 11.54
C LYS A 123 -5.32 -2.15 11.11
N PHE A 124 -6.02 -2.83 12.00
CA PHE A 124 -6.67 -4.11 11.68
C PHE A 124 -8.19 -4.06 11.79
N SER A 125 -8.78 -2.88 11.60
CA SER A 125 -10.24 -2.73 11.55
C SER A 125 -10.85 -3.62 10.47
N SER A 126 -12.06 -4.10 10.71
CA SER A 126 -12.90 -4.74 9.69
C SER A 126 -13.67 -3.74 8.84
N LEU A 127 -13.75 -2.48 9.25
CA LEU A 127 -14.44 -1.42 8.50
C LEU A 127 -13.66 -1.10 7.21
N ARG A 128 -14.41 -0.88 6.13
CA ARG A 128 -13.94 -0.46 4.80
C ARG A 128 -14.83 0.67 4.32
N VAL A 129 -14.24 1.75 3.82
CA VAL A 129 -15.01 2.96 3.48
C VAL A 129 -14.50 3.61 2.20
N ALA A 130 -15.44 4.00 1.34
CA ALA A 130 -15.18 4.88 0.20
C ALA A 130 -15.96 6.18 0.34
N LEU A 131 -15.25 7.30 0.23
CA LEU A 131 -15.78 8.66 0.27
C LEU A 131 -15.72 9.23 -1.15
N LEU A 132 -16.86 9.28 -1.83
CA LEU A 132 -17.01 9.71 -3.21
C LEU A 132 -17.53 11.14 -3.24
N PHE A 133 -16.85 12.03 -3.95
CA PHE A 133 -17.19 13.45 -4.05
C PHE A 133 -17.57 13.78 -5.48
N LYS A 134 -18.81 14.23 -5.68
CA LYS A 134 -19.26 14.73 -6.99
C LYS A 134 -18.49 15.99 -7.40
N PRO A 135 -18.42 16.31 -8.71
CA PRO A 135 -17.84 17.55 -9.19
C PRO A 135 -18.33 18.79 -8.42
N GLY A 136 -17.40 19.64 -8.02
CA GLY A 136 -17.62 20.89 -7.32
C GLY A 136 -16.49 21.26 -6.35
N ASN A 137 -16.74 22.28 -5.54
CA ASN A 137 -15.78 22.83 -4.58
C ASN A 137 -16.21 22.50 -3.14
N TYR A 138 -15.26 22.01 -2.34
CA TYR A 138 -15.47 21.59 -0.96
C TYR A 138 -14.53 22.37 -0.04
N SER A 139 -15.06 23.31 0.74
CA SER A 139 -14.33 23.98 1.83
C SER A 139 -14.22 23.06 3.05
N LEU A 140 -13.48 21.95 2.87
CA LEU A 140 -13.47 20.81 3.78
C LEU A 140 -12.05 20.27 3.95
N ASP A 141 -11.73 19.86 5.18
CA ASP A 141 -10.56 19.05 5.48
C ASP A 141 -10.97 17.58 5.63
N VAL A 142 -10.28 16.67 4.93
CA VAL A 142 -10.56 15.24 4.93
C VAL A 142 -9.33 14.47 5.42
N PRO A 143 -9.22 14.17 6.73
CA PRO A 143 -8.22 13.24 7.24
C PRO A 143 -8.50 11.81 6.78
N VAL A 144 -7.52 11.17 6.13
CA VAL A 144 -7.68 9.82 5.61
C VAL A 144 -7.13 8.78 6.60
N GLY A 145 -8.02 7.97 7.17
CA GLY A 145 -7.71 6.84 8.06
C GLY A 145 -7.34 5.55 7.31
N PHE A 146 -7.08 4.49 8.06
CA PHE A 146 -6.93 3.13 7.53
C PHE A 146 -8.21 2.65 6.84
N TYR A 147 -8.04 1.89 5.77
CA TYR A 147 -9.10 1.34 4.93
C TYR A 147 -10.14 2.36 4.44
N THR A 148 -9.69 3.61 4.26
CA THR A 148 -10.49 4.70 3.71
C THR A 148 -9.90 5.12 2.36
N GLN A 149 -10.77 5.22 1.36
CA GLN A 149 -10.43 5.77 0.06
C GLN A 149 -11.25 7.03 -0.23
N VAL A 150 -10.59 8.12 -0.60
CA VAL A 150 -11.22 9.36 -1.08
C VAL A 150 -11.19 9.39 -2.60
N LEU A 151 -12.32 9.61 -3.25
CA LEU A 151 -12.49 9.55 -4.70
C LEU A 151 -13.21 10.80 -5.20
N GLY A 152 -12.62 11.54 -6.12
CA GLY A 152 -13.35 12.53 -6.92
C GLY A 152 -14.01 11.87 -8.12
N LEU A 153 -15.28 12.20 -8.36
CA LEU A 153 -16.09 11.66 -9.45
C LEU A 153 -16.08 12.53 -10.73
N GLY A 154 -15.15 13.46 -10.86
CA GLY A 154 -14.94 14.22 -12.10
C GLY A 154 -14.22 13.41 -13.18
N GLU A 155 -14.23 13.87 -14.42
CA GLU A 155 -13.39 13.28 -15.47
C GLU A 155 -11.91 13.64 -15.28
N SER A 156 -11.67 14.86 -14.78
CA SER A 156 -10.37 15.39 -14.39
C SER A 156 -10.30 15.71 -12.88
N PRO A 157 -9.09 15.77 -12.28
CA PRO A 157 -8.95 16.07 -10.84
C PRO A 157 -9.49 17.46 -10.47
N GLU A 158 -9.38 18.43 -11.37
CA GLU A 158 -9.77 19.83 -11.17
C GLU A 158 -11.29 20.00 -10.94
N GLU A 159 -12.10 19.06 -11.42
CA GLU A 159 -13.54 19.10 -11.23
C GLU A 159 -13.98 18.83 -9.79
N VAL A 160 -13.13 18.22 -8.95
CA VAL A 160 -13.40 17.99 -7.53
C VAL A 160 -12.30 18.66 -6.70
N THR A 161 -12.59 19.86 -6.22
CA THR A 161 -11.59 20.71 -5.56
C THR A 161 -11.84 20.83 -4.07
N PHE A 162 -10.80 20.61 -3.26
CA PHE A 162 -10.82 20.83 -1.82
C PHE A 162 -10.06 22.11 -1.45
N THR A 163 -10.72 23.02 -0.73
CA THR A 163 -10.20 24.34 -0.33
C THR A 163 -10.15 24.54 1.19
N GLY A 164 -10.19 23.43 1.96
CA GLY A 164 -9.99 23.46 3.40
C GLY A 164 -8.59 23.96 3.81
N SER A 165 -8.30 24.00 5.11
CA SER A 165 -6.97 24.41 5.58
C SER A 165 -5.86 23.47 5.12
N ARG A 166 -6.18 22.17 5.05
CA ARG A 166 -5.32 21.05 4.63
C ARG A 166 -5.90 20.31 3.42
N GLY A 167 -7.18 20.49 3.13
CA GLY A 167 -7.88 19.76 2.08
C GLY A 167 -7.91 18.26 2.39
N VAL A 168 -7.67 17.38 1.41
CA VAL A 168 -7.50 15.93 1.65
C VAL A 168 -6.07 15.64 2.10
N TYR A 169 -5.89 14.96 3.24
CA TYR A 169 -4.55 14.73 3.79
C TYR A 169 -4.45 13.41 4.58
N GLY A 170 -3.24 12.85 4.57
CA GLY A 170 -2.84 11.70 5.37
C GLY A 170 -2.08 12.19 6.61
N PRO A 171 -2.71 12.22 7.80
CA PRO A 171 -2.07 12.75 9.01
C PRO A 171 -0.89 11.88 9.45
N SER A 172 0.12 12.52 10.04
CA SER A 172 1.14 11.81 10.81
C SER A 172 0.56 11.20 12.09
N GLU A 173 1.11 10.06 12.49
CA GLU A 173 0.97 9.55 13.85
C GLU A 173 1.49 10.57 14.88
N ALA A 174 0.96 10.50 16.11
CA ALA A 174 1.26 11.49 17.16
C ALA A 174 2.75 11.59 17.51
N ASP A 175 3.51 10.51 17.34
CA ASP A 175 4.96 10.43 17.57
C ASP A 175 5.80 10.68 16.30
N ASN A 176 5.15 11.03 15.18
CA ASN A 176 5.75 11.21 13.86
C ASN A 176 6.46 9.94 13.30
N VAL A 177 6.08 8.74 13.77
CA VAL A 177 6.60 7.45 13.29
C VAL A 177 5.55 6.72 12.47
N ASN A 178 5.65 6.84 11.15
CA ASN A 178 4.59 6.43 10.21
C ASN A 178 4.85 5.08 9.54
N PHE A 179 5.70 4.24 10.11
CA PHE A 179 6.06 2.93 9.57
C PHE A 179 4.91 1.94 9.45
N ASN A 180 3.79 2.23 10.13
CA ASN A 180 2.62 1.37 10.16
C ASN A 180 1.38 2.02 9.54
N THR A 181 1.55 3.13 8.82
CA THR A 181 0.45 3.95 8.30
C THR A 181 0.09 3.52 6.87
N PHE A 182 -0.71 2.46 6.78
CA PHE A 182 -1.02 1.69 5.55
C PHE A 182 -2.46 1.89 5.05
N TRP A 183 -2.79 1.19 3.96
CA TRP A 183 -4.13 0.86 3.46
C TRP A 183 -5.07 2.05 3.33
N LYS A 184 -4.64 3.11 2.67
CA LYS A 184 -5.47 4.30 2.44
C LYS A 184 -5.22 4.90 1.08
N ALA A 185 -6.17 5.61 0.51
CA ALA A 185 -5.98 6.13 -0.84
C ALA A 185 -6.71 7.45 -1.06
N VAL A 186 -6.17 8.24 -1.97
CA VAL A 186 -6.86 9.40 -2.54
C VAL A 186 -6.68 9.40 -4.04
N GLU A 187 -7.77 9.64 -4.77
CA GLU A 187 -7.78 9.59 -6.22
C GLU A 187 -8.65 10.66 -6.87
N ASN A 188 -8.14 11.26 -7.95
CA ASN A 188 -8.90 12.12 -8.87
C ASN A 188 -9.47 13.39 -8.24
N VAL A 189 -8.64 14.14 -7.51
CA VAL A 189 -9.02 15.38 -6.83
C VAL A 189 -7.98 16.49 -7.03
N ALA A 190 -8.42 17.74 -6.96
CA ALA A 190 -7.54 18.89 -6.83
C ALA A 190 -7.51 19.34 -5.36
N ASN A 191 -6.33 19.35 -4.77
CA ASN A 191 -6.13 19.85 -3.42
C ASN A 191 -5.58 21.28 -3.47
N ARG A 192 -6.34 22.23 -2.93
CA ARG A 192 -6.02 23.67 -2.85
C ARG A 192 -6.03 24.15 -1.40
N PRO A 193 -5.20 23.58 -0.52
CA PRO A 193 -5.21 23.94 0.89
C PRO A 193 -4.85 25.42 1.08
N THR A 194 -5.54 26.13 1.97
CA THR A 194 -5.19 27.53 2.28
C THR A 194 -3.82 27.67 2.97
N SER A 195 -3.33 26.59 3.58
CA SER A 195 -1.95 26.49 4.08
C SER A 195 -0.88 26.38 2.98
N GLN A 196 -1.29 26.17 1.72
CA GLN A 196 -0.42 25.88 0.57
C GLN A 196 0.46 24.63 0.77
N ARG A 197 0.10 23.74 1.70
CA ARG A 197 0.81 22.48 1.95
C ARG A 197 -0.16 21.34 2.14
N THR A 198 -0.01 20.29 1.35
CA THR A 198 -0.71 19.00 1.51
C THR A 198 0.21 18.02 2.22
N THR A 199 -0.27 17.38 3.28
CA THR A 199 0.47 16.30 3.97
C THR A 199 -0.08 14.94 3.56
N TRP A 200 0.80 14.01 3.18
CA TRP A 200 0.48 12.60 2.94
C TRP A 200 1.48 11.70 3.67
N SER A 201 1.38 11.67 5.00
CA SER A 201 2.30 10.96 5.88
C SER A 201 1.95 9.48 5.98
N VAL A 202 2.62 8.64 5.18
CA VAL A 202 2.25 7.23 4.96
C VAL A 202 3.47 6.32 4.81
N SER A 203 3.23 5.00 4.79
CA SER A 203 4.17 3.96 4.32
C SER A 203 3.58 3.17 3.14
N GLN A 204 3.75 1.84 3.06
CA GLN A 204 3.27 1.01 1.96
C GLN A 204 1.73 0.99 1.82
N ALA A 205 1.25 0.60 0.63
CA ALA A 205 -0.19 0.50 0.28
C ALA A 205 -1.02 1.75 0.59
N ALA A 206 -0.44 2.93 0.36
CA ALA A 206 -1.08 4.21 0.57
C ALA A 206 -1.04 5.14 -0.65
N PRO A 207 -1.57 4.72 -1.82
CA PRO A 207 -1.40 5.46 -3.07
C PRO A 207 -2.09 6.82 -3.09
N MET A 208 -1.42 7.80 -3.70
CA MET A 208 -2.02 9.04 -4.20
C MET A 208 -1.99 9.00 -5.72
N ARG A 209 -3.16 9.03 -6.37
CA ARG A 209 -3.29 8.90 -7.82
C ARG A 209 -4.16 9.98 -8.42
N ARG A 210 -3.85 10.42 -9.62
CA ARG A 210 -4.64 11.46 -10.30
C ARG A 210 -4.91 12.69 -9.42
N VAL A 211 -3.89 13.23 -8.76
CA VAL A 211 -4.08 14.38 -7.85
C VAL A 211 -3.35 15.60 -8.38
N LYS A 212 -4.03 16.74 -8.34
CA LYS A 212 -3.38 18.03 -8.53
C LYS A 212 -3.25 18.77 -7.21
N VAL A 213 -2.02 18.96 -6.76
CA VAL A 213 -1.70 19.67 -5.53
C VAL A 213 -1.29 21.11 -5.87
N HIS A 214 -2.10 22.07 -5.43
CA HIS A 214 -1.77 23.49 -5.50
C HIS A 214 -1.02 23.90 -4.23
N GLY A 215 0.29 24.02 -4.36
CA GLY A 215 1.23 24.24 -3.27
C GLY A 215 2.20 23.07 -3.10
N ASP A 216 2.76 22.95 -1.91
CA ASP A 216 3.72 21.90 -1.56
C ASP A 216 3.00 20.58 -1.25
N LEU A 217 3.67 19.46 -1.55
CA LEU A 217 3.27 18.12 -1.12
C LEU A 217 4.35 17.57 -0.20
N ALA A 218 4.01 17.24 1.04
CA ALA A 218 4.93 16.68 2.01
C ALA A 218 4.52 15.27 2.44
N PHE A 219 5.45 14.32 2.40
CA PHE A 219 5.20 12.95 2.85
C PHE A 219 5.42 12.76 4.36
N GLY A 220 5.17 13.82 5.12
CA GLY A 220 5.36 13.87 6.56
C GLY A 220 5.22 15.28 7.14
N GLU A 221 4.98 15.35 8.44
CA GLU A 221 4.93 16.60 9.21
C GLU A 221 6.31 16.99 9.78
N PRO A 222 6.64 18.29 9.89
CA PRO A 222 7.92 18.79 10.41
C PRO A 222 8.02 18.79 11.95
N GLY A 223 7.28 17.92 12.65
CA GLY A 223 6.91 18.02 14.08
C GLY A 223 8.01 18.31 15.13
N LYS A 224 7.55 18.66 16.35
CA LYS A 224 8.36 19.15 17.48
C LYS A 224 9.51 18.23 17.92
N ASP A 225 9.33 16.91 17.79
CA ASP A 225 10.31 15.87 18.16
C ASP A 225 11.16 15.41 16.96
N GLY A 226 11.14 16.18 15.87
CA GLY A 226 11.82 15.90 14.61
C GLY A 226 10.84 15.63 13.46
N PRO A 227 11.30 15.76 12.21
CA PRO A 227 10.45 15.52 11.05
C PRO A 227 10.01 14.05 10.99
N SER A 228 8.80 13.85 10.47
CA SER A 228 8.17 12.55 10.30
C SER A 228 9.04 11.59 9.51
N LYS A 229 9.04 10.33 9.94
CA LYS A 229 9.72 9.22 9.26
C LYS A 229 8.72 8.15 8.86
N GLY A 230 8.97 7.49 7.72
CA GLY A 230 8.11 6.45 7.16
C GLY A 230 8.88 5.55 6.20
N SER A 231 8.18 4.55 5.66
CA SER A 231 8.66 3.60 4.64
C SER A 231 7.72 3.59 3.43
N GLY A 232 7.40 4.79 2.93
CA GLY A 232 6.65 4.96 1.70
C GLY A 232 7.44 4.47 0.48
N GLY A 233 6.94 4.65 -0.72
CA GLY A 233 5.58 5.08 -1.03
C GLY A 233 5.40 5.09 -2.53
N PHE A 234 4.16 5.26 -2.96
CA PHE A 234 3.81 5.27 -4.38
C PHE A 234 2.90 6.46 -4.65
N VAL A 235 3.29 7.26 -5.63
CA VAL A 235 2.42 8.29 -6.21
C VAL A 235 2.50 8.21 -7.73
N ALA A 236 1.34 8.28 -8.39
CA ALA A 236 1.29 8.26 -9.85
C ALA A 236 0.28 9.24 -10.46
N ASN A 237 0.64 9.78 -11.62
CA ASN A 237 -0.20 10.71 -12.38
C ASN A 237 -0.58 11.94 -11.55
N LEU A 238 0.42 12.69 -11.06
CA LEU A 238 0.20 13.90 -10.25
C LEU A 238 0.74 15.15 -10.93
N GLU A 239 0.15 16.28 -10.60
CA GLU A 239 0.76 17.60 -10.79
C GLU A 239 0.89 18.29 -9.44
N VAL A 240 2.12 18.66 -9.05
CA VAL A 240 2.40 19.43 -7.83
C VAL A 240 2.96 20.79 -8.25
N THR A 241 2.26 21.87 -7.91
CA THR A 241 2.67 23.22 -8.32
C THR A 241 3.75 23.82 -7.44
N GLY A 242 4.08 23.20 -6.30
CA GLY A 242 5.17 23.57 -5.40
C GLY A 242 6.23 22.48 -5.28
N THR A 243 6.84 22.39 -4.10
CA THR A 243 7.90 21.41 -3.80
C THR A 243 7.31 20.10 -3.29
N VAL A 244 7.89 18.97 -3.73
CA VAL A 244 7.64 17.67 -3.10
C VAL A 244 8.69 17.42 -2.01
N ASP A 245 8.26 17.41 -0.75
CA ASP A 245 9.11 17.16 0.42
C ASP A 245 8.98 15.70 0.86
N LEU A 246 10.03 14.91 0.61
CA LEU A 246 10.13 13.49 0.98
C LEU A 246 10.45 13.30 2.47
N VAL A 247 10.72 14.38 3.21
CA VAL A 247 10.95 14.36 4.66
C VAL A 247 11.98 13.27 5.02
N ARG A 248 11.66 12.33 5.93
CA ARG A 248 12.52 11.18 6.29
C ARG A 248 11.94 9.85 5.83
N GLN A 249 11.35 9.83 4.63
CA GLN A 249 10.93 8.60 3.97
C GLN A 249 12.15 7.77 3.57
N GLN A 250 12.08 6.44 3.74
CA GLN A 250 13.19 5.56 3.37
C GLN A 250 13.35 5.42 1.86
N GLN A 251 12.23 5.35 1.14
CA GLN A 251 12.21 5.21 -0.31
C GLN A 251 10.92 5.79 -0.88
N TRP A 252 10.84 5.96 -2.19
CA TRP A 252 9.62 6.38 -2.88
C TRP A 252 9.67 6.12 -4.40
N LEU A 253 8.53 5.76 -5.01
CA LEU A 253 8.32 5.81 -6.46
C LEU A 253 7.40 6.97 -6.84
N ILE A 254 7.87 7.83 -7.74
CA ILE A 254 7.12 8.96 -8.31
C ILE A 254 7.00 8.74 -9.82
N ARG A 255 5.82 8.33 -10.31
CA ARG A 255 5.61 7.94 -11.72
C ARG A 255 4.62 8.84 -12.45
N SER A 256 4.91 9.21 -13.70
CA SER A 256 4.01 9.99 -14.55
C SER A 256 3.60 11.32 -13.90
N CYS A 257 4.51 11.94 -13.15
CA CYS A 257 4.21 13.16 -12.40
C CYS A 257 4.80 14.40 -13.06
N LYS A 258 4.33 15.57 -12.63
CA LYS A 258 4.98 16.86 -12.86
C LYS A 258 5.19 17.54 -11.52
N VAL A 259 6.44 17.85 -11.21
CA VAL A 259 6.86 18.50 -9.98
C VAL A 259 7.77 19.69 -10.31
N GLN A 260 7.86 20.68 -9.43
CA GLN A 260 8.85 21.77 -9.63
C GLN A 260 10.24 21.39 -9.11
N SER A 261 10.26 20.76 -7.95
CA SER A 261 11.47 20.33 -7.26
C SER A 261 11.11 19.26 -6.24
N THR A 262 12.11 18.52 -5.78
CA THR A 262 11.99 17.59 -4.66
C THR A 262 13.03 17.88 -3.60
N THR A 263 12.68 17.74 -2.33
CA THR A 263 13.59 17.85 -1.18
C THR A 263 13.44 16.64 -0.27
N TYR A 264 14.41 16.43 0.61
CA TYR A 264 14.36 15.43 1.67
C TYR A 264 15.09 15.98 2.90
N PHE A 265 15.01 15.29 4.02
CA PHE A 265 15.64 15.72 5.26
C PHE A 265 17.07 15.15 5.39
N ASP A 266 18.05 16.06 5.42
CA ASP A 266 19.48 15.73 5.26
C ASP A 266 20.18 15.17 6.52
N SER A 267 19.68 15.39 7.75
CA SER A 267 20.46 15.02 8.94
C SER A 267 19.64 14.68 10.21
N PRO A 268 19.64 13.41 10.68
CA PRO A 268 20.27 12.25 10.06
C PRO A 268 19.41 11.74 8.91
N PRO A 269 20.01 11.54 7.71
CA PRO A 269 19.25 11.16 6.55
C PRO A 269 18.81 9.70 6.71
N ARG A 270 17.60 9.37 6.25
CA ARG A 270 17.05 8.00 6.24
C ARG A 270 16.56 7.58 4.87
N ALA A 271 16.56 8.51 3.93
CA ALA A 271 16.22 8.32 2.54
C ALA A 271 17.33 7.56 1.84
N VAL A 272 16.99 6.51 1.12
CA VAL A 272 17.95 5.67 0.39
C VAL A 272 17.66 5.65 -1.08
N ASN A 273 16.39 5.47 -1.47
CA ASN A 273 16.05 5.16 -2.86
C ASN A 273 14.81 5.90 -3.33
N PHE A 274 15.01 6.93 -4.14
CA PHE A 274 13.93 7.65 -4.82
C PHE A 274 14.02 7.39 -6.31
N VAL A 275 12.96 6.79 -6.86
CA VAL A 275 12.88 6.45 -8.28
C VAL A 275 11.80 7.31 -8.93
N TYR A 276 12.17 7.95 -10.03
CA TYR A 276 11.34 8.83 -10.82
C TYR A 276 11.13 8.19 -12.18
N VAL A 277 9.89 7.94 -12.58
CA VAL A 277 9.59 7.26 -13.84
C VAL A 277 8.63 8.10 -14.68
N GLY A 278 9.08 8.62 -15.81
CA GLY A 278 8.28 9.53 -16.62
C GLY A 278 7.86 10.78 -15.85
N THR A 279 8.67 11.25 -14.90
CA THR A 279 8.35 12.41 -14.07
C THR A 279 9.05 13.67 -14.59
N GLU A 280 8.25 14.65 -14.99
CA GLU A 280 8.72 15.98 -15.37
C GLU A 280 9.18 16.76 -14.13
N GLY A 281 10.34 17.40 -14.21
CA GLY A 281 10.93 18.15 -13.11
C GLY A 281 11.55 17.28 -12.01
N ALA A 282 11.77 15.99 -12.28
CA ALA A 282 12.57 15.11 -11.41
C ALA A 282 13.97 15.71 -11.16
N PRO A 283 14.56 15.49 -9.98
CA PRO A 283 15.92 15.94 -9.69
C PRO A 283 16.93 15.22 -10.60
N ALA A 284 18.15 15.79 -10.70
CA ALA A 284 19.25 15.12 -11.38
C ALA A 284 19.58 13.78 -10.69
N GLU A 285 19.98 12.80 -11.49
CA GLU A 285 20.39 11.51 -10.98
C GLU A 285 21.61 11.63 -10.05
N THR A 286 21.66 10.77 -9.04
CA THR A 286 22.81 10.64 -8.15
C THR A 286 23.51 9.29 -8.35
N SER A 287 24.78 9.22 -7.99
CA SER A 287 25.55 7.97 -8.05
C SER A 287 24.97 6.90 -7.11
N CYS A 288 25.04 5.63 -7.50
CA CYS A 288 24.63 4.52 -6.64
C CYS A 288 25.41 4.50 -5.32
N THR A 289 24.73 4.17 -4.22
CA THR A 289 25.31 4.00 -2.90
C THR A 289 25.54 2.51 -2.62
N ASN A 290 26.79 2.05 -2.78
CA ASN A 290 27.13 0.62 -2.62
C ASN A 290 27.39 0.21 -1.15
N SER A 291 26.91 0.99 -0.18
CA SER A 291 27.16 0.77 1.26
C SER A 291 26.02 -0.04 1.88
N MET A 292 26.33 -1.15 2.54
CA MET A 292 25.34 -2.03 3.17
C MET A 292 24.88 -1.54 4.55
N GLN A 293 25.73 -0.77 5.23
CA GLN A 293 25.47 -0.24 6.58
C GLN A 293 24.89 1.17 6.52
N ASP A 294 25.30 1.96 5.53
CA ASP A 294 24.88 3.35 5.35
C ASP A 294 24.66 3.66 3.87
N PRO A 295 23.57 3.14 3.27
CA PRO A 295 23.25 3.37 1.86
C PRO A 295 22.78 4.80 1.58
N VAL A 296 22.85 5.71 2.55
CA VAL A 296 22.47 7.11 2.40
C VAL A 296 23.66 8.02 2.11
N SER A 297 24.90 7.54 2.27
CA SER A 297 26.10 8.38 2.23
C SER A 297 26.77 8.41 0.84
N PRO A 298 27.11 9.61 0.29
CA PRO A 298 26.95 10.93 0.91
C PRO A 298 25.53 11.52 0.81
N HIS A 299 24.69 11.02 -0.11
CA HIS A 299 23.29 11.41 -0.32
C HIS A 299 22.46 10.20 -0.80
N PRO A 300 21.11 10.23 -0.68
CA PRO A 300 20.22 9.21 -1.27
C PRO A 300 20.43 9.01 -2.78
N GLN A 301 20.05 7.83 -3.26
CA GLN A 301 19.93 7.52 -4.68
C GLN A 301 18.68 8.22 -5.25
N ASN A 302 18.86 9.05 -6.27
CA ASN A 302 17.81 9.59 -7.12
C ASN A 302 18.00 8.98 -8.51
N LEU A 303 17.04 8.19 -8.97
CA LEU A 303 17.12 7.46 -10.24
C LEU A 303 16.02 7.93 -11.17
N LEU A 304 16.34 8.21 -12.43
CA LEU A 304 15.39 8.75 -13.41
C LEU A 304 15.26 7.82 -14.61
N VAL A 305 14.05 7.29 -14.80
CA VAL A 305 13.63 6.62 -16.04
C VAL A 305 12.78 7.60 -16.83
N GLU A 306 13.39 8.36 -17.73
CA GLU A 306 12.70 9.45 -18.44
C GLU A 306 11.48 8.96 -19.23
N LYS A 307 11.62 7.81 -19.91
CA LYS A 307 10.60 7.26 -20.81
C LYS A 307 10.23 5.85 -20.39
N PRO A 308 9.16 5.68 -19.60
CA PRO A 308 8.62 4.37 -19.29
C PRO A 308 8.23 3.60 -20.56
N PRO A 309 8.43 2.27 -20.61
CA PRO A 309 8.06 1.45 -21.75
C PRO A 309 6.55 1.49 -22.01
N VAL A 310 5.74 1.54 -20.94
CA VAL A 310 4.28 1.67 -21.01
C VAL A 310 3.75 2.29 -19.72
N LEU A 311 2.87 3.27 -19.82
CA LEU A 311 2.08 3.83 -18.73
C LEU A 311 0.65 3.34 -18.89
N LEU A 312 0.05 2.88 -17.79
CA LEU A 312 -1.28 2.32 -17.81
C LEU A 312 -1.96 2.64 -16.48
N GLU A 313 -2.79 3.68 -16.51
CA GLU A 313 -3.41 4.22 -15.29
C GLU A 313 -4.55 3.33 -14.79
N LYS A 314 -4.79 3.42 -13.47
CA LYS A 314 -5.83 2.66 -12.78
C LYS A 314 -7.23 3.07 -13.28
N PRO A 315 -8.15 2.11 -13.53
CA PRO A 315 -9.56 2.43 -13.74
C PRO A 315 -10.16 3.22 -12.56
N TYR A 316 -11.06 4.15 -12.87
CA TYR A 316 -11.71 5.03 -11.90
C TYR A 316 -13.17 5.30 -12.27
N ILE A 317 -13.92 5.90 -11.34
CA ILE A 317 -15.36 6.13 -11.50
C ILE A 317 -15.60 7.63 -11.68
N THR A 318 -16.45 7.99 -12.65
CA THR A 318 -16.91 9.36 -12.87
C THR A 318 -18.43 9.45 -12.81
N VAL A 319 -18.96 10.66 -12.65
CA VAL A 319 -20.40 10.94 -12.74
C VAL A 319 -20.62 12.12 -13.68
N ASP A 320 -21.56 11.96 -14.61
CA ASP A 320 -21.93 13.03 -15.54
C ASP A 320 -22.93 14.03 -14.92
N ALA A 321 -23.19 15.11 -15.66
CA ALA A 321 -24.14 16.14 -15.24
C ALA A 321 -25.59 15.66 -15.08
N MET A 322 -25.95 14.51 -15.67
CA MET A 322 -27.27 13.87 -15.51
C MET A 322 -27.31 12.91 -14.31
N GLY A 323 -26.19 12.74 -13.59
CA GLY A 323 -26.04 11.84 -12.46
C GLY A 323 -25.76 10.38 -12.86
N LYS A 324 -25.43 10.11 -14.13
CA LYS A 324 -25.06 8.78 -14.60
C LYS A 324 -23.60 8.51 -14.29
N PHE A 325 -23.34 7.33 -13.75
CA PHE A 325 -22.01 6.87 -13.42
C PHE A 325 -21.36 6.20 -14.62
N ASN A 326 -20.06 6.42 -14.78
CA ASN A 326 -19.22 5.76 -15.78
C ASN A 326 -17.99 5.14 -15.12
N LEU A 327 -17.59 3.97 -15.60
CA LEU A 327 -16.29 3.38 -15.35
C LEU A 327 -15.34 3.87 -16.43
N ALA A 328 -14.39 4.71 -16.05
CA ALA A 328 -13.32 5.16 -16.93
C ALA A 328 -12.20 4.11 -16.96
N ILE A 329 -11.86 3.63 -18.15
CA ILE A 329 -10.81 2.65 -18.40
C ILE A 329 -9.68 3.34 -19.16
N PRO A 330 -8.58 3.72 -18.49
CA PRO A 330 -7.46 4.36 -19.15
C PRO A 330 -6.81 3.49 -20.22
N ARG A 331 -6.43 4.12 -21.33
CA ARG A 331 -5.69 3.48 -22.42
C ARG A 331 -4.19 3.42 -22.10
N PRO A 332 -3.47 2.41 -22.63
CA PRO A 332 -2.02 2.37 -22.54
C PRO A 332 -1.37 3.53 -23.29
N ILE A 333 -0.30 4.09 -22.72
CA ILE A 333 0.47 5.20 -23.27
C ILE A 333 1.95 4.81 -23.32
N TRP A 334 2.60 4.94 -24.46
CA TRP A 334 4.00 4.54 -24.64
C TRP A 334 4.92 5.75 -24.74
N GLY A 335 6.09 5.68 -24.09
CA GLY A 335 7.17 6.65 -24.26
C GLY A 335 6.85 8.09 -23.85
N ARG A 336 5.84 8.28 -22.98
CA ARG A 336 5.40 9.59 -22.46
C ARG A 336 5.96 9.84 -21.06
N SER A 337 6.14 11.12 -20.74
CA SER A 337 6.40 11.63 -19.40
C SER A 337 5.31 12.64 -19.00
N GLY A 338 5.21 12.92 -17.70
CA GLY A 338 4.22 13.84 -17.13
C GLY A 338 2.85 13.19 -16.87
N PRO A 339 1.92 13.93 -16.24
CA PRO A 339 0.58 13.44 -15.97
C PRO A 339 -0.28 13.37 -17.25
N GLY A 340 -1.32 12.53 -17.22
CA GLY A 340 -2.28 12.30 -18.29
C GLY A 340 -3.71 12.16 -17.76
N TRP A 341 -4.57 13.13 -18.11
CA TRP A 341 -5.95 13.22 -17.62
C TRP A 341 -6.97 12.61 -18.60
N ASP A 342 -6.87 12.85 -19.91
CA ASP A 342 -8.03 12.70 -20.80
C ASP A 342 -8.07 11.42 -21.68
N GLU A 343 -7.39 10.34 -21.27
CA GLU A 343 -7.19 9.16 -22.14
C GLU A 343 -7.90 7.90 -21.63
N SER A 344 -9.23 7.95 -21.50
CA SER A 344 -10.03 6.79 -21.04
C SER A 344 -11.22 6.48 -21.93
N ASP A 345 -11.53 5.18 -22.06
CA ASP A 345 -12.82 4.72 -22.55
C ASP A 345 -13.84 4.79 -21.40
N LEU A 346 -15.01 5.39 -21.64
CA LEU A 346 -16.07 5.53 -20.64
C LEU A 346 -17.14 4.46 -20.85
N ILE A 347 -17.31 3.59 -19.86
CA ILE A 347 -18.32 2.54 -19.85
C ILE A 347 -19.44 2.92 -18.88
N GLY A 348 -20.66 3.11 -19.37
CA GLY A 348 -21.83 3.39 -18.54
C GLY A 348 -22.10 2.27 -17.54
N PHE A 349 -22.51 2.63 -16.31
CA PHE A 349 -22.73 1.66 -15.23
C PHE A 349 -23.84 0.64 -15.51
N GLU A 350 -24.67 0.83 -16.53
CA GLU A 350 -25.56 -0.19 -17.06
C GLU A 350 -24.84 -1.44 -17.61
N HIS A 351 -23.51 -1.35 -17.80
CA HIS A 351 -22.61 -2.46 -18.12
C HIS A 351 -21.70 -2.91 -16.97
N VAL A 352 -21.84 -2.32 -15.79
CA VAL A 352 -20.98 -2.52 -14.62
C VAL A 352 -21.80 -3.04 -13.45
N PHE A 353 -21.44 -4.22 -12.96
CA PHE A 353 -22.10 -4.81 -11.78
C PHE A 353 -21.42 -4.32 -10.50
N VAL A 354 -22.19 -3.75 -9.56
CA VAL A 354 -21.70 -3.41 -8.22
C VAL A 354 -21.99 -4.56 -7.27
N ALA A 355 -20.94 -5.23 -6.79
CA ALA A 355 -21.04 -6.32 -5.83
C ALA A 355 -20.88 -5.81 -4.40
N THR A 356 -21.53 -6.49 -3.45
CA THR A 356 -21.37 -6.29 -2.00
C THR A 356 -20.75 -7.52 -1.34
N ASP A 357 -20.14 -7.35 -0.18
CA ASP A 357 -19.43 -8.41 0.55
C ASP A 357 -20.33 -9.53 1.10
N SER A 358 -21.64 -9.33 1.10
CA SER A 358 -22.66 -10.34 1.39
C SER A 358 -23.00 -11.27 0.21
N MET A 359 -22.54 -10.96 -1.00
CA MET A 359 -22.85 -11.76 -2.19
C MET A 359 -21.97 -13.00 -2.28
N ALA A 360 -22.55 -14.11 -2.74
CA ALA A 360 -21.81 -15.32 -3.05
C ALA A 360 -20.89 -15.11 -4.28
N ALA A 361 -19.70 -15.72 -4.25
CA ALA A 361 -18.74 -15.69 -5.36
C ALA A 361 -19.37 -16.13 -6.69
N SER A 362 -20.23 -17.15 -6.67
CA SER A 362 -20.93 -17.67 -7.85
C SER A 362 -21.85 -16.64 -8.52
N ALA A 363 -22.48 -15.75 -7.75
CA ALA A 363 -23.33 -14.68 -8.29
C ALA A 363 -22.50 -13.61 -8.99
N ILE A 364 -21.35 -13.24 -8.41
CA ILE A 364 -20.40 -12.30 -9.02
C ILE A 364 -19.81 -12.92 -10.29
N ASN A 365 -19.41 -14.20 -10.24
CA ASN A 365 -18.90 -14.94 -11.38
C ASN A 365 -19.91 -15.05 -12.52
N ALA A 366 -21.21 -15.18 -12.24
CA ALA A 366 -22.23 -15.16 -13.28
C ALA A 366 -22.24 -13.83 -14.07
N LYS A 367 -22.01 -12.70 -13.40
CA LYS A 367 -21.90 -11.38 -14.03
C LYS A 367 -20.62 -11.24 -14.85
N LEU A 368 -19.49 -11.70 -14.31
CA LEU A 368 -18.22 -11.75 -15.04
C LEU A 368 -18.32 -12.66 -16.28
N ALA A 369 -18.93 -13.84 -16.16
CA ALA A 369 -19.14 -14.75 -17.30
C ALA A 369 -20.03 -14.13 -18.38
N ALA A 370 -21.03 -13.33 -18.01
CA ALA A 370 -21.86 -12.55 -18.92
C ALA A 370 -21.13 -11.35 -19.58
N GLY A 371 -19.84 -11.14 -19.25
CA GLY A 371 -19.01 -10.07 -19.81
C GLY A 371 -19.21 -8.72 -19.14
N ARG A 372 -19.78 -8.66 -17.93
CA ARG A 372 -19.83 -7.41 -17.16
C ARG A 372 -18.46 -7.06 -16.59
N HIS A 373 -18.21 -5.77 -16.43
CA HIS A 373 -17.21 -5.30 -15.48
C HIS A 373 -17.79 -5.40 -14.06
N VAL A 374 -16.94 -5.51 -13.05
CA VAL A 374 -17.36 -5.59 -11.66
C VAL A 374 -16.67 -4.51 -10.83
N VAL A 375 -17.46 -3.80 -10.04
CA VAL A 375 -16.97 -2.94 -8.96
C VAL A 375 -17.32 -3.61 -7.64
N LEU A 376 -16.31 -3.87 -6.82
CA LEU A 376 -16.49 -4.36 -5.45
C LEU A 376 -16.66 -3.15 -4.53
N SER A 377 -17.81 -3.04 -3.88
CA SER A 377 -17.98 -2.03 -2.82
C SER A 377 -17.05 -2.32 -1.64
N PRO A 378 -16.76 -1.33 -0.77
CA PRO A 378 -15.94 -1.55 0.42
C PRO A 378 -16.58 -2.61 1.33
N GLY A 379 -15.80 -3.63 1.67
CA GLY A 379 -16.21 -4.77 2.50
C GLY A 379 -15.16 -5.88 2.54
N ILE A 380 -15.43 -6.94 3.30
CA ILE A 380 -14.58 -8.14 3.39
C ILE A 380 -15.35 -9.34 2.81
N TYR A 381 -14.97 -9.75 1.60
CA TYR A 381 -15.63 -10.80 0.83
C TYR A 381 -15.06 -12.16 1.20
N GLN A 382 -15.91 -13.02 1.77
CA GLN A 382 -15.58 -14.41 2.04
C GLN A 382 -15.94 -15.26 0.81
N LEU A 383 -14.92 -15.74 0.10
CA LEU A 383 -15.09 -16.38 -1.20
C LEU A 383 -14.92 -17.90 -1.10
N SER A 384 -15.93 -18.65 -1.52
CA SER A 384 -15.91 -20.12 -1.61
C SER A 384 -15.23 -20.63 -2.88
N GLU A 385 -15.09 -19.76 -3.87
CA GLU A 385 -14.39 -19.98 -5.14
C GLU A 385 -13.81 -18.64 -5.65
N PRO A 386 -12.79 -18.67 -6.53
CA PRO A 386 -12.18 -17.47 -7.07
C PRO A 386 -13.18 -16.64 -7.89
N LEU A 387 -12.99 -15.31 -7.91
CA LEU A 387 -13.58 -14.45 -8.95
C LEU A 387 -12.83 -14.66 -10.26
N ARG A 388 -13.55 -15.05 -11.32
CA ARG A 388 -12.99 -15.45 -12.61
C ARG A 388 -13.26 -14.39 -13.67
N LEU A 389 -12.22 -13.71 -14.13
CA LEU A 389 -12.28 -12.69 -15.18
C LEU A 389 -11.34 -13.02 -16.33
N GLY A 390 -11.66 -12.59 -17.55
CA GLY A 390 -10.81 -12.85 -18.73
C GLY A 390 -10.90 -14.27 -19.30
N PHE A 391 -11.90 -15.05 -18.88
CA PHE A 391 -12.22 -16.36 -19.46
C PHE A 391 -13.24 -16.28 -20.60
N ASN A 392 -13.97 -15.16 -20.71
CA ASN A 392 -14.84 -14.87 -21.85
C ASN A 392 -14.09 -13.98 -22.85
N GLU A 393 -13.46 -14.60 -23.84
CA GLU A 393 -12.67 -13.89 -24.85
C GLU A 393 -13.51 -12.90 -25.67
N SER A 394 -14.83 -13.13 -25.80
CA SER A 394 -15.73 -12.21 -26.50
C SER A 394 -16.07 -10.96 -25.70
N ALA A 395 -15.83 -10.96 -24.38
CA ALA A 395 -16.09 -9.80 -23.54
C ALA A 395 -15.00 -8.73 -23.67
N GLY A 396 -13.74 -9.13 -23.88
CA GLY A 396 -12.56 -8.25 -24.04
C GLY A 396 -12.27 -7.36 -22.81
N GLY A 397 -11.03 -7.36 -22.30
CA GLY A 397 -10.57 -6.36 -21.32
C GLY A 397 -11.45 -6.10 -20.10
N GLN A 398 -11.93 -7.16 -19.44
CA GLN A 398 -12.78 -7.02 -18.25
C GLN A 398 -12.06 -6.28 -17.10
N VAL A 399 -12.85 -5.58 -16.29
CA VAL A 399 -12.35 -4.81 -15.14
C VAL A 399 -12.95 -5.35 -13.85
N LEU A 400 -12.11 -5.61 -12.86
CA LEU A 400 -12.47 -5.80 -11.47
C LEU A 400 -11.86 -4.65 -10.65
N LEU A 401 -12.69 -3.74 -10.17
CA LEU A 401 -12.27 -2.56 -9.40
C LEU A 401 -12.80 -2.63 -7.97
N GLY A 402 -11.91 -2.68 -6.98
CA GLY A 402 -12.25 -2.55 -5.57
C GLY A 402 -12.27 -1.09 -5.12
N LEU A 403 -13.23 -0.76 -4.26
CA LEU A 403 -13.32 0.53 -3.58
C LEU A 403 -13.04 0.36 -2.08
N GLY A 404 -12.45 1.38 -1.46
CA GLY A 404 -12.26 1.44 -0.01
C GLY A 404 -11.46 0.28 0.56
N MET A 405 -10.46 -0.22 -0.19
CA MET A 405 -9.65 -1.40 0.17
C MET A 405 -10.49 -2.68 0.34
N ALA A 406 -11.42 -2.92 -0.58
CA ALA A 406 -12.20 -4.16 -0.66
C ALA A 406 -11.28 -5.38 -0.48
N THR A 407 -11.57 -6.20 0.53
CA THR A 407 -10.70 -7.30 0.95
C THR A 407 -11.30 -8.63 0.55
N LEU A 408 -10.51 -9.52 -0.06
CA LEU A 408 -10.96 -10.84 -0.51
C LEU A 408 -10.26 -11.94 0.30
N VAL A 409 -11.03 -12.86 0.87
CA VAL A 409 -10.53 -13.97 1.71
C VAL A 409 -11.03 -15.30 1.16
N PRO A 410 -10.15 -16.29 0.87
CA PRO A 410 -10.58 -17.60 0.42
C PRO A 410 -11.00 -18.46 1.63
N THR A 411 -12.10 -19.19 1.48
CA THR A 411 -12.62 -20.07 2.55
C THR A 411 -12.28 -21.55 2.35
N ASN A 412 -11.93 -21.94 1.11
CA ASN A 412 -11.72 -23.34 0.72
C ASN A 412 -10.29 -23.66 0.23
N GLY A 413 -9.31 -22.78 0.50
CA GLY A 413 -7.93 -22.99 0.04
C GLY A 413 -7.72 -22.80 -1.47
N THR A 414 -8.57 -21.99 -2.09
CA THR A 414 -8.45 -21.58 -3.50
C THR A 414 -7.85 -20.19 -3.61
N ALA A 415 -7.49 -19.76 -4.82
CA ALA A 415 -7.31 -18.34 -5.08
C ALA A 415 -8.61 -17.55 -4.79
N VAL A 416 -8.47 -16.25 -4.56
CA VAL A 416 -9.60 -15.31 -4.52
C VAL A 416 -9.84 -14.65 -5.88
N ILE A 417 -8.81 -14.59 -6.73
CA ILE A 417 -8.90 -14.09 -8.11
C ILE A 417 -8.17 -15.05 -9.04
N GLU A 418 -8.85 -15.47 -10.10
CA GLU A 418 -8.26 -16.16 -11.25
C GLU A 418 -8.47 -15.31 -12.50
N VAL A 419 -7.37 -14.97 -13.18
CA VAL A 419 -7.41 -14.24 -14.45
C VAL A 419 -7.11 -15.19 -15.60
N GLY A 420 -8.03 -15.31 -16.54
CA GLY A 420 -7.90 -16.12 -17.74
C GLY A 420 -6.94 -15.51 -18.78
N PRO A 421 -6.82 -16.14 -19.96
CA PRO A 421 -5.81 -15.80 -20.97
C PRO A 421 -6.12 -14.52 -21.78
N SER A 422 -7.25 -13.85 -21.55
CA SER A 422 -7.63 -12.64 -22.30
C SER A 422 -6.70 -11.46 -22.03
N CYS A 423 -6.48 -10.63 -23.05
CA CYS A 423 -5.69 -9.39 -22.96
C CYS A 423 -6.52 -8.22 -22.43
N GLY A 424 -5.85 -7.15 -22.01
CA GLY A 424 -6.47 -5.91 -21.52
C GLY A 424 -7.22 -6.02 -20.20
N VAL A 425 -7.10 -7.14 -19.48
CA VAL A 425 -7.80 -7.33 -18.19
C VAL A 425 -7.23 -6.38 -17.14
N ARG A 426 -8.09 -5.80 -16.31
CA ARG A 426 -7.72 -4.88 -15.22
C ARG A 426 -8.20 -5.42 -13.89
N VAL A 427 -7.31 -5.61 -12.93
CA VAL A 427 -7.64 -5.81 -11.51
C VAL A 427 -7.05 -4.65 -10.74
N ALA A 428 -7.87 -3.95 -9.97
CA ALA A 428 -7.41 -2.76 -9.27
C ALA A 428 -8.07 -2.52 -7.91
N GLY A 429 -7.32 -1.96 -6.96
CA GLY A 429 -7.86 -1.48 -5.68
C GLY A 429 -8.37 -2.56 -4.73
N VAL A 430 -7.73 -3.73 -4.71
CA VAL A 430 -8.13 -4.89 -3.88
C VAL A 430 -7.03 -5.30 -2.92
N LEU A 431 -7.43 -5.78 -1.74
CA LEU A 431 -6.58 -6.42 -0.76
C LEU A 431 -6.88 -7.93 -0.71
N LEU A 432 -5.91 -8.76 -1.00
CA LEU A 432 -6.01 -10.22 -0.91
C LEU A 432 -5.54 -10.65 0.49
N GLN A 433 -6.30 -11.47 1.18
CA GLN A 433 -5.91 -11.97 2.51
C GLN A 433 -6.01 -13.48 2.54
N ALA A 434 -4.98 -14.15 3.03
CA ALA A 434 -5.01 -15.60 3.20
C ALA A 434 -6.07 -16.04 4.20
N GLY A 435 -6.70 -17.17 3.90
CA GLY A 435 -7.64 -17.84 4.80
C GLY A 435 -6.99 -18.97 5.60
N ALA A 436 -7.79 -19.61 6.44
CA ALA A 436 -7.33 -20.69 7.32
C ALA A 436 -6.95 -21.98 6.57
N VAL A 437 -7.55 -22.21 5.40
CA VAL A 437 -7.18 -23.31 4.51
C VAL A 437 -6.10 -22.81 3.54
N LYS A 438 -4.96 -23.50 3.50
CA LYS A 438 -3.82 -23.11 2.67
C LYS A 438 -4.22 -22.98 1.20
N SER A 439 -3.91 -21.84 0.61
CA SER A 439 -4.11 -21.58 -0.82
C SER A 439 -2.80 -21.75 -1.60
N PRO A 440 -2.77 -22.42 -2.77
CA PRO A 440 -1.57 -22.44 -3.62
C PRO A 440 -1.15 -21.03 -4.05
N SER A 441 -2.12 -20.21 -4.41
CA SER A 441 -1.93 -18.77 -4.60
C SER A 441 -3.18 -17.98 -4.21
N LEU A 442 -3.04 -16.70 -3.83
CA LEU A 442 -4.20 -15.83 -3.56
C LEU A 442 -4.72 -15.17 -4.84
N LEU A 443 -3.82 -14.73 -5.72
CA LEU A 443 -4.13 -14.37 -7.11
C LEU A 443 -3.34 -15.25 -8.06
N ARG A 444 -4.03 -15.79 -9.06
CA ARG A 444 -3.42 -16.55 -10.15
C ARG A 444 -3.80 -15.93 -11.50
N TRP A 445 -2.81 -15.54 -12.27
CA TRP A 445 -2.98 -15.08 -13.65
C TRP A 445 -2.49 -16.17 -14.60
N GLU A 446 -3.36 -16.72 -15.44
CA GLU A 446 -3.01 -17.79 -16.37
C GLU A 446 -2.08 -17.31 -17.50
N PRO A 447 -1.19 -18.17 -18.01
CA PRO A 447 -0.44 -17.87 -19.22
C PRO A 447 -1.33 -17.44 -20.40
N ASN A 448 -0.81 -16.56 -21.24
CA ASN A 448 -1.51 -16.04 -22.41
C ASN A 448 -0.56 -15.90 -23.62
N SER A 449 -1.13 -15.51 -24.76
CA SER A 449 -0.40 -15.13 -25.98
C SER A 449 -0.60 -13.67 -26.36
N CYS A 450 -0.89 -12.82 -25.37
CA CYS A 450 -1.15 -11.39 -25.58
C CYS A 450 0.04 -10.70 -26.22
N GLN A 451 -0.25 -9.70 -27.04
CA GLN A 451 0.74 -8.81 -27.62
C GLN A 451 0.82 -7.52 -26.81
N GLY A 452 1.87 -6.73 -27.02
CA GLY A 452 2.14 -5.53 -26.24
C GLY A 452 1.25 -4.31 -26.52
N ASP A 453 0.26 -4.42 -27.42
CA ASP A 453 -0.66 -3.36 -27.82
C ASP A 453 -1.84 -3.17 -26.85
N ASN A 454 -2.27 -4.25 -26.20
CA ASN A 454 -3.32 -4.23 -25.16
C ASN A 454 -2.85 -4.94 -23.88
N PRO A 455 -1.84 -4.38 -23.18
CA PRO A 455 -1.31 -4.97 -21.96
C PRO A 455 -2.39 -5.04 -20.89
N SER A 456 -2.26 -5.99 -19.96
CA SER A 456 -3.15 -6.13 -18.79
C SER A 456 -2.59 -5.38 -17.56
N LEU A 457 -3.39 -5.18 -16.50
CA LEU A 457 -3.01 -4.37 -15.34
C LEU A 457 -3.38 -5.03 -14.01
N LEU A 458 -2.42 -5.04 -13.08
CA LEU A 458 -2.66 -5.07 -11.63
C LEU A 458 -2.29 -3.70 -11.06
N ALA A 459 -3.24 -2.95 -10.51
CA ALA A 459 -2.99 -1.61 -9.95
C ALA A 459 -3.53 -1.45 -8.53
N ASP A 460 -2.69 -1.07 -7.57
CA ASP A 460 -3.06 -1.03 -6.15
C ASP A 460 -3.62 -2.40 -5.68
N VAL A 461 -2.91 -3.47 -6.03
CA VAL A 461 -3.24 -4.84 -5.61
C VAL A 461 -2.30 -5.21 -4.48
N PHE A 462 -2.87 -5.32 -3.29
CA PHE A 462 -2.15 -5.64 -2.07
C PHE A 462 -2.50 -7.04 -1.63
N ALA A 463 -1.58 -7.73 -0.97
CA ALA A 463 -1.81 -9.05 -0.42
C ALA A 463 -1.20 -9.17 0.98
N ARG A 464 -1.88 -9.91 1.85
CA ARG A 464 -1.37 -10.22 3.18
C ARG A 464 -1.57 -11.67 3.58
N VAL A 465 -0.61 -12.18 4.34
CA VAL A 465 -0.70 -13.47 5.04
C VAL A 465 -0.50 -13.21 6.53
N GLY A 466 -1.60 -13.27 7.28
CA GLY A 466 -1.67 -12.85 8.67
C GLY A 466 -1.88 -11.33 8.83
N GLY A 467 -1.77 -10.86 10.07
CA GLY A 467 -2.03 -9.47 10.43
C GLY A 467 -3.27 -9.37 11.33
N PRO A 468 -4.47 -9.20 10.75
CA PRO A 468 -5.71 -9.18 11.54
C PRO A 468 -6.08 -10.57 12.09
N ASP A 469 -5.57 -11.65 11.48
CA ASP A 469 -5.99 -13.02 11.76
C ASP A 469 -5.56 -13.47 13.16
N THR A 470 -6.49 -14.11 13.86
CA THR A 470 -6.25 -14.74 15.18
C THR A 470 -6.13 -16.25 15.10
N GLU A 471 -6.29 -16.82 13.91
CA GLU A 471 -6.11 -18.24 13.59
C GLU A 471 -4.97 -18.43 12.59
N VAL A 472 -4.51 -19.67 12.46
CA VAL A 472 -3.51 -20.03 11.44
C VAL A 472 -4.06 -19.73 10.06
N VAL A 473 -3.28 -19.03 9.25
CA VAL A 473 -3.59 -18.72 7.84
C VAL A 473 -2.40 -19.05 6.96
N SER A 474 -2.60 -19.36 5.69
CA SER A 474 -1.45 -19.68 4.83
C SER A 474 -1.71 -19.57 3.34
N ALA A 475 -0.66 -19.29 2.59
CA ALA A 475 -0.61 -19.41 1.15
C ALA A 475 0.79 -19.88 0.72
N ASP A 476 0.93 -20.54 -0.43
CA ASP A 476 2.27 -20.75 -1.00
C ASP A 476 2.73 -19.45 -1.69
N VAL A 477 1.92 -18.87 -2.58
CA VAL A 477 2.24 -17.60 -3.27
C VAL A 477 1.16 -16.56 -3.02
N MET A 478 1.50 -15.28 -2.75
CA MET A 478 0.43 -14.27 -2.69
C MET A 478 -0.07 -13.91 -4.10
N ILE A 479 0.83 -13.56 -5.01
CA ILE A 479 0.50 -13.10 -6.37
C ILE A 479 1.35 -13.86 -7.39
N GLU A 480 0.70 -14.66 -8.24
CA GLU A 480 1.35 -15.40 -9.32
C GLU A 480 0.89 -14.88 -10.68
N VAL A 481 1.84 -14.38 -11.48
CA VAL A 481 1.59 -13.71 -12.77
C VAL A 481 2.14 -14.55 -13.92
N GLY A 482 1.28 -15.38 -14.53
CA GLY A 482 1.61 -16.16 -15.72
C GLY A 482 1.42 -15.44 -17.05
N GLY A 483 0.60 -14.40 -17.09
CA GLY A 483 0.27 -13.68 -18.32
C GLY A 483 1.43 -12.81 -18.83
N ASN A 484 1.62 -12.77 -20.16
CA ASN A 484 2.56 -11.86 -20.80
C ASN A 484 2.00 -10.44 -20.86
N HIS A 485 2.88 -9.43 -20.96
CA HIS A 485 2.52 -8.02 -21.10
C HIS A 485 1.56 -7.53 -19.99
N VAL A 486 1.80 -7.97 -18.76
CA VAL A 486 1.08 -7.47 -17.58
C VAL A 486 1.87 -6.32 -16.96
N VAL A 487 1.18 -5.22 -16.66
CA VAL A 487 1.73 -4.10 -15.88
C VAL A 487 1.35 -4.31 -14.41
N LEU A 488 2.35 -4.35 -13.53
CA LEU A 488 2.20 -4.38 -12.07
C LEU A 488 2.47 -2.98 -11.54
N ASP A 489 1.45 -2.23 -11.15
CA ASP A 489 1.57 -0.82 -10.78
C ASP A 489 1.11 -0.59 -9.34
N ASN A 490 2.07 -0.46 -8.42
CA ASN A 490 1.87 -0.45 -6.97
C ASN A 490 1.30 -1.77 -6.43
N VAL A 491 2.18 -2.76 -6.25
CA VAL A 491 1.85 -4.07 -5.68
C VAL A 491 2.60 -4.24 -4.37
N TRP A 492 1.90 -4.71 -3.32
CA TRP A 492 2.52 -5.04 -2.04
C TRP A 492 2.09 -6.43 -1.57
N ALA A 493 3.04 -7.36 -1.45
CA ALA A 493 2.84 -8.68 -0.87
C ALA A 493 3.51 -8.75 0.50
N TRP A 494 2.71 -8.82 1.57
CA TRP A 494 3.18 -8.67 2.94
C TRP A 494 2.84 -9.88 3.80
N ARG A 495 3.83 -10.73 4.10
CA ARG A 495 3.67 -11.70 5.19
C ARG A 495 3.82 -10.95 6.50
N ALA A 496 2.82 -11.00 7.37
CA ALA A 496 2.74 -10.03 8.46
C ALA A 496 3.94 -10.09 9.43
N ASP A 497 4.59 -8.97 9.73
CA ASP A 497 5.55 -8.85 10.83
C ASP A 497 4.87 -8.38 12.15
N CYS A 498 3.74 -7.68 12.00
CA CYS A 498 2.87 -7.27 13.10
C CYS A 498 1.47 -7.83 12.94
N CYS A 499 0.87 -8.27 14.05
CA CYS A 499 -0.48 -8.81 14.07
C CYS A 499 -1.38 -8.09 15.10
N GLN A 500 -2.67 -8.44 15.11
CA GLN A 500 -3.67 -7.96 16.07
C GLN A 500 -3.22 -8.13 17.53
N LEU A 501 -2.42 -9.18 17.78
CA LEU A 501 -1.85 -9.50 19.09
C LEU A 501 -0.61 -8.68 19.44
N GLY A 502 -0.12 -7.83 18.54
CA GLY A 502 1.12 -7.05 18.65
C GLY A 502 2.17 -7.35 17.57
N CYS A 503 3.23 -6.55 17.53
CA CYS A 503 4.37 -6.77 16.63
C CYS A 503 5.25 -7.94 17.11
N GLY A 504 5.54 -8.88 16.22
CA GLY A 504 6.28 -10.10 16.54
C GLY A 504 5.51 -11.12 17.40
N THR A 505 4.19 -10.97 17.56
CA THR A 505 3.31 -11.88 18.33
C THR A 505 2.21 -12.49 17.45
N CYS A 506 2.55 -12.82 16.21
CA CYS A 506 1.63 -13.41 15.26
C CYS A 506 1.34 -14.89 15.53
N VAL A 507 0.14 -15.33 15.15
CA VAL A 507 -0.16 -16.74 14.92
C VAL A 507 0.58 -17.25 13.67
N GLU A 508 0.63 -18.56 13.49
CA GLU A 508 1.30 -19.16 12.33
C GLU A 508 0.69 -18.64 11.02
N ARG A 509 1.56 -18.18 10.12
CA ARG A 509 1.15 -17.53 8.87
C ARG A 509 2.11 -17.89 7.74
N TYR A 510 2.03 -19.14 7.29
CA TYR A 510 2.98 -19.66 6.30
C TYR A 510 2.83 -18.93 4.96
N CYS A 511 3.94 -18.43 4.41
CA CYS A 511 4.00 -17.88 3.06
C CYS A 511 5.34 -18.20 2.40
N LYS A 512 5.31 -18.94 1.30
CA LYS A 512 6.51 -19.34 0.56
C LYS A 512 7.10 -18.15 -0.21
N HIS A 513 6.30 -17.53 -1.09
CA HIS A 513 6.71 -16.39 -1.92
C HIS A 513 5.65 -15.28 -1.88
N GLY A 514 6.09 -14.02 -1.96
CA GLY A 514 5.17 -12.91 -2.11
C GLY A 514 4.69 -12.82 -3.56
N VAL A 515 5.62 -12.66 -4.50
CA VAL A 515 5.32 -12.47 -5.92
C VAL A 515 6.13 -13.42 -6.79
N VAL A 516 5.46 -14.09 -7.73
CA VAL A 516 6.08 -14.93 -8.76
C VAL A 516 5.65 -14.43 -10.13
N VAL A 517 6.62 -14.07 -10.97
CA VAL A 517 6.38 -13.58 -12.34
C VAL A 517 6.89 -14.62 -13.34
N ASN A 518 5.97 -15.28 -14.03
CA ASN A 518 6.26 -16.28 -15.05
C ASN A 518 6.06 -15.74 -16.49
N GLY A 519 5.20 -14.74 -16.67
CA GLY A 519 4.93 -14.14 -17.98
C GLY A 519 6.06 -13.26 -18.50
N ALA A 520 6.27 -13.27 -19.81
CA ALA A 520 7.25 -12.43 -20.49
C ALA A 520 6.75 -10.99 -20.68
N ASN A 521 7.70 -10.06 -20.82
CA ASN A 521 7.44 -8.63 -21.04
C ASN A 521 6.55 -8.00 -19.95
N VAL A 522 6.63 -8.51 -18.72
CA VAL A 522 5.97 -7.93 -17.56
C VAL A 522 6.74 -6.68 -17.13
N VAL A 523 6.01 -5.62 -16.79
CA VAL A 523 6.59 -4.36 -16.31
C VAL A 523 6.05 -4.09 -14.91
N SER A 524 6.92 -3.89 -13.93
CA SER A 524 6.53 -3.45 -12.59
C SER A 524 6.98 -2.02 -12.29
N TYR A 525 6.07 -1.24 -11.72
CA TYR A 525 6.28 0.07 -11.15
C TYR A 525 5.88 0.01 -9.68
N GLY A 526 6.86 0.07 -8.76
CA GLY A 526 6.53 0.11 -7.34
C GLY A 526 6.13 -1.27 -6.82
N LEU A 527 7.08 -2.20 -6.82
CA LEU A 527 6.88 -3.56 -6.33
C LEU A 527 7.43 -3.69 -4.91
N PHE A 528 6.61 -4.18 -3.99
CA PHE A 528 6.95 -4.40 -2.59
C PHE A 528 6.65 -5.86 -2.23
N SER A 529 7.61 -6.60 -1.67
CA SER A 529 7.40 -7.98 -1.21
C SER A 529 8.20 -8.25 0.05
N GLU A 530 7.55 -8.64 1.14
CA GLU A 530 8.17 -8.64 2.48
C GLU A 530 7.91 -9.93 3.26
N HIS A 531 8.95 -10.33 4.01
CA HIS A 531 8.94 -11.32 5.09
C HIS A 531 8.50 -12.75 4.73
N CYS A 532 8.55 -13.14 3.46
CA CYS A 532 8.26 -14.52 3.03
C CYS A 532 9.36 -15.50 3.43
N GLN A 533 9.04 -16.80 3.44
CA GLN A 533 9.93 -17.84 3.99
C GLN A 533 10.91 -18.44 2.98
N GLU A 534 10.64 -18.26 1.69
CA GLU A 534 11.58 -18.48 0.59
C GLU A 534 11.72 -17.18 -0.21
N ASP A 535 12.29 -17.20 -1.41
CA ASP A 535 12.56 -15.99 -2.19
C ASP A 535 11.33 -15.07 -2.27
N LEU A 536 11.45 -13.84 -1.77
CA LEU A 536 10.29 -12.95 -1.59
C LEU A 536 9.65 -12.61 -2.94
N THR A 537 10.48 -12.37 -3.95
CA THR A 537 10.07 -12.23 -5.35
C THR A 537 10.90 -13.17 -6.23
N VAL A 538 10.23 -13.93 -7.10
CA VAL A 538 10.85 -14.77 -8.12
C VAL A 538 10.42 -14.32 -9.50
N TRP A 539 11.39 -13.98 -10.35
CA TRP A 539 11.17 -13.52 -11.72
C TRP A 539 11.71 -14.53 -12.73
N ASN A 540 10.80 -15.25 -13.38
CA ASN A 540 11.11 -16.27 -14.39
C ASN A 540 10.87 -15.76 -15.82
N GLY A 541 10.01 -14.76 -16.00
CA GLY A 541 9.59 -14.28 -17.32
C GLY A 541 10.64 -13.43 -18.03
N GLU A 542 10.87 -13.75 -19.30
CA GLU A 542 11.84 -13.04 -20.16
C GLU A 542 11.44 -11.58 -20.45
N ASN A 543 12.45 -10.75 -20.68
CA ASN A 543 12.32 -9.32 -20.99
C ASN A 543 11.52 -8.55 -19.94
N GLY A 544 11.62 -8.98 -18.68
CA GLY A 544 10.99 -8.30 -17.56
C GLY A 544 11.63 -6.92 -17.31
N MET A 545 10.83 -5.98 -16.83
CA MET A 545 11.32 -4.68 -16.39
C MET A 545 10.75 -4.34 -15.01
N SER A 546 11.60 -3.98 -14.06
CA SER A 546 11.18 -3.58 -12.71
C SER A 546 11.76 -2.23 -12.33
N PHE A 547 10.89 -1.22 -12.20
CA PHE A 547 11.25 0.12 -11.77
C PHE A 547 10.76 0.32 -10.34
N PHE A 548 11.72 0.48 -9.43
CA PHE A 548 11.56 0.46 -7.98
C PHE A 548 11.15 -0.93 -7.45
N TYR A 549 11.96 -1.44 -6.51
CA TYR A 549 11.61 -2.58 -5.68
C TYR A 549 12.01 -2.33 -4.23
N GLN A 550 11.16 -2.74 -3.29
CA GLN A 550 11.47 -2.78 -1.87
C GLN A 550 11.09 -4.16 -1.30
N SER A 551 11.93 -4.67 -0.41
CA SER A 551 11.64 -5.90 0.34
C SER A 551 12.32 -5.91 1.68
N GLU A 552 11.78 -6.62 2.66
CA GLU A 552 12.43 -6.83 3.95
C GLU A 552 12.46 -8.32 4.30
N MET A 553 13.64 -8.82 4.64
CA MET A 553 13.85 -10.21 5.07
C MET A 553 13.07 -10.50 6.36
N ASP A 554 12.63 -11.75 6.55
CA ASP A 554 11.85 -12.10 7.74
C ASP A 554 12.72 -12.16 9.01
N SER A 555 12.50 -11.22 9.91
CA SER A 555 13.19 -11.18 11.20
C SER A 555 12.36 -11.68 12.38
N PHE A 556 11.15 -12.19 12.12
CA PHE A 556 10.15 -12.47 13.14
C PHE A 556 9.80 -13.95 13.31
N ALA A 557 10.28 -14.84 12.44
CA ALA A 557 10.19 -16.29 12.65
C ALA A 557 11.05 -16.73 13.85
N ARG A 558 10.50 -16.55 15.05
CA ARG A 558 11.16 -16.81 16.36
C ARG A 558 10.81 -18.16 16.97
N GLN A 559 9.80 -18.83 16.42
CA GLN A 559 9.27 -20.06 16.98
C GLN A 559 9.51 -21.22 16.01
N PRO A 560 9.73 -22.45 16.50
CA PRO A 560 9.94 -23.61 15.63
C PRO A 560 8.84 -23.82 14.59
N TRP A 561 7.60 -23.43 14.91
CA TRP A 561 6.42 -23.54 14.04
C TRP A 561 6.29 -22.40 13.02
N ASP A 562 6.96 -21.26 13.20
CA ASP A 562 6.91 -20.14 12.23
C ASP A 562 7.93 -20.32 11.08
N HIS A 563 8.47 -21.56 10.97
CA HIS A 563 9.51 -22.04 10.06
C HIS A 563 10.48 -20.95 9.60
N THR A 564 11.53 -20.72 10.40
CA THR A 564 12.59 -19.75 10.06
C THR A 564 13.09 -19.98 8.63
N PRO A 565 13.22 -18.92 7.81
CA PRO A 565 13.73 -19.07 6.46
C PRO A 565 15.11 -19.74 6.45
N HIS A 566 15.40 -20.49 5.40
CA HIS A 566 16.73 -21.05 5.22
C HIS A 566 17.72 -19.93 4.87
N TYR A 567 18.48 -19.50 5.87
CA TYR A 567 19.60 -18.57 5.71
C TYR A 567 20.90 -19.36 5.46
N GLY A 568 21.65 -19.01 4.42
CA GLY A 568 22.87 -19.74 4.04
C GLY A 568 23.20 -19.63 2.55
N GLU A 569 24.17 -20.44 2.09
CA GLU A 569 24.70 -20.37 0.72
C GLU A 569 23.62 -20.48 -0.35
N ASN A 570 22.66 -21.39 -0.18
CA ASN A 570 21.52 -21.56 -1.07
C ASN A 570 20.22 -21.10 -0.39
N GLY A 571 20.33 -20.03 0.40
CA GLY A 571 19.24 -19.49 1.18
C GLY A 571 18.34 -18.52 0.42
N VAL A 572 17.34 -18.02 1.14
CA VAL A 572 16.38 -17.01 0.66
C VAL A 572 17.06 -15.72 0.16
N SER A 573 16.51 -15.15 -0.90
CA SER A 573 16.83 -13.80 -1.40
C SER A 573 15.57 -12.91 -1.44
N GLY A 574 15.78 -11.61 -1.47
CA GLY A 574 14.69 -10.64 -1.62
C GLY A 574 14.18 -10.61 -3.04
N TYR A 575 15.07 -10.72 -4.03
CA TYR A 575 14.74 -10.61 -5.45
C TYR A 575 15.56 -11.63 -6.25
N ARG A 576 14.93 -12.68 -6.76
CA ARG A 576 15.58 -13.70 -7.60
C ARG A 576 15.17 -13.54 -9.06
N VAL A 577 16.14 -13.42 -9.96
CA VAL A 577 15.95 -13.38 -11.41
C VAL A 577 16.48 -14.66 -12.02
N ASN A 578 15.58 -15.46 -12.59
CA ASN A 578 15.88 -16.67 -13.34
C ASN A 578 15.84 -16.45 -14.86
N ALA A 579 15.22 -15.35 -15.32
CA ALA A 579 15.15 -14.99 -16.73
C ALA A 579 16.54 -14.66 -17.32
N HIS A 580 16.71 -14.88 -18.62
CA HIS A 580 17.96 -14.56 -19.32
C HIS A 580 18.09 -13.06 -19.63
N THR A 581 16.95 -12.37 -19.85
CA THR A 581 16.89 -10.93 -20.07
C THR A 581 15.99 -10.26 -19.05
N HIS A 582 16.52 -9.25 -18.35
CA HIS A 582 15.78 -8.54 -17.31
C HIS A 582 16.39 -7.16 -17.05
N ILE A 583 15.56 -6.14 -16.87
CA ILE A 583 15.99 -4.79 -16.49
C ILE A 583 15.41 -4.45 -15.12
N ALA A 584 16.24 -3.96 -14.21
CA ALA A 584 15.76 -3.53 -12.90
C ALA A 584 16.46 -2.25 -12.42
N VAL A 585 15.68 -1.28 -11.91
CA VAL A 585 16.17 0.03 -11.46
C VAL A 585 15.74 0.28 -10.03
N GLY A 586 16.69 0.56 -9.13
CA GLY A 586 16.42 0.90 -7.74
C GLY A 586 15.84 -0.28 -6.95
N ILE A 587 16.58 -1.39 -6.89
CA ILE A 587 16.18 -2.62 -6.21
C ILE A 587 16.77 -2.64 -4.80
N GLY A 588 15.91 -2.44 -3.79
CA GLY A 588 16.29 -2.38 -2.38
C GLY A 588 15.87 -3.61 -1.58
N VAL A 589 16.82 -4.21 -0.86
CA VAL A 589 16.57 -5.36 0.01
C VAL A 589 17.07 -5.10 1.43
N TYR A 590 16.16 -5.16 2.38
CA TYR A 590 16.38 -4.68 3.74
C TYR A 590 16.42 -5.86 4.71
N ALA A 591 17.16 -5.71 5.80
CA ALA A 591 17.18 -6.69 6.88
C ALA A 591 17.19 -6.02 8.26
N TYR A 592 16.25 -6.41 9.11
CA TYR A 592 16.16 -5.98 10.50
C TYR A 592 16.14 -7.19 11.44
N PHE A 593 17.25 -7.93 11.56
CA PHE A 593 17.31 -9.13 12.39
C PHE A 593 17.54 -8.80 13.85
N VAL A 594 16.62 -9.14 14.75
CA VAL A 594 16.82 -8.90 16.21
C VAL A 594 17.72 -9.94 16.89
N GLU A 595 17.86 -11.13 16.30
CA GLU A 595 18.69 -12.23 16.80
C GLU A 595 20.00 -12.37 16.01
N PRO A 596 21.11 -12.81 16.65
CA PRO A 596 22.37 -13.12 15.98
C PRO A 596 22.29 -14.36 15.08
N GLY A 597 23.20 -14.46 14.12
CA GLY A 597 23.40 -15.64 13.28
C GLY A 597 22.52 -15.73 12.03
N ASN A 598 21.69 -14.71 11.76
CA ASN A 598 20.85 -14.65 10.57
C ASN A 598 21.63 -13.99 9.43
N VAL A 599 22.21 -14.81 8.54
CA VAL A 599 23.08 -14.35 7.47
C VAL A 599 22.50 -14.70 6.11
N VAL A 600 22.01 -13.68 5.41
CA VAL A 600 21.53 -13.77 4.03
C VAL A 600 22.72 -13.51 3.09
N LYS A 601 22.97 -14.40 2.12
CA LYS A 601 24.12 -14.25 1.22
C LYS A 601 24.01 -13.10 0.25
N ALA A 602 22.83 -12.89 -0.32
CA ALA A 602 22.59 -11.77 -1.21
C ALA A 602 21.15 -11.31 -1.12
N GLY A 603 20.96 -9.99 -1.17
CA GLY A 603 19.62 -9.42 -1.30
C GLY A 603 19.00 -9.77 -2.64
N THR A 604 19.76 -9.61 -3.72
CA THR A 604 19.37 -9.92 -5.09
C THR A 604 20.21 -11.07 -5.64
N VAL A 605 19.57 -12.02 -6.33
CA VAL A 605 20.24 -13.14 -7.00
C VAL A 605 19.88 -13.16 -8.48
N ILE A 606 20.88 -13.26 -9.35
CA ILE A 606 20.73 -13.49 -10.79
C ILE A 606 21.26 -14.88 -11.11
N VAL A 607 20.45 -15.72 -11.76
CA VAL A 607 20.82 -17.11 -12.09
C VAL A 607 21.42 -17.25 -13.49
N ASP A 608 21.03 -16.39 -14.42
CA ASP A 608 21.67 -16.28 -15.73
C ASP A 608 21.86 -14.79 -16.10
N GLU A 609 23.09 -14.43 -16.46
CA GLU A 609 23.48 -13.03 -16.69
C GLU A 609 23.43 -12.61 -18.16
N ALA A 610 23.07 -13.48 -19.10
CA ALA A 610 23.32 -13.25 -20.52
C ALA A 610 22.91 -11.84 -21.00
N SER A 611 21.82 -11.25 -20.51
CA SER A 611 21.50 -9.82 -20.70
C SER A 611 20.69 -9.21 -19.54
N THR A 612 21.07 -9.46 -18.29
CA THR A 612 20.43 -8.81 -17.12
C THR A 612 21.12 -7.48 -16.77
N GLU A 613 20.34 -6.39 -16.66
CA GLU A 613 20.79 -5.04 -16.31
C GLU A 613 20.20 -4.58 -14.98
N LEU A 614 21.06 -4.33 -13.98
CA LEU A 614 20.65 -3.77 -12.68
C LEU A 614 21.24 -2.37 -12.47
N THR A 615 20.38 -1.37 -12.28
CA THR A 615 20.77 0.00 -11.96
C THR A 615 20.58 0.28 -10.46
N CYS A 616 21.69 0.54 -9.77
CA CYS A 616 21.76 0.83 -8.33
C CYS A 616 21.00 -0.16 -7.41
N PRO A 617 21.22 -1.48 -7.54
CA PRO A 617 20.73 -2.43 -6.55
C PRO A 617 21.49 -2.21 -5.23
N PHE A 618 20.79 -2.25 -4.10
CA PHE A 618 21.39 -2.11 -2.79
C PHE A 618 20.75 -3.05 -1.79
N ALA A 619 21.46 -3.28 -0.69
CA ALA A 619 20.87 -3.90 0.48
C ALA A 619 21.20 -3.07 1.72
N TRP A 620 20.29 -3.08 2.70
CA TRP A 620 20.42 -2.27 3.91
C TRP A 620 20.19 -3.09 5.17
N ASN A 621 21.24 -3.21 5.98
CA ASN A 621 21.15 -3.82 7.31
C ASN A 621 20.71 -2.76 8.33
N LEU A 622 19.42 -2.76 8.66
CA LEU A 622 18.78 -1.86 9.63
C LEU A 622 19.03 -2.25 11.09
N ASN A 623 19.93 -3.21 11.34
CA ASN A 623 20.20 -3.77 12.65
C ASN A 623 20.63 -2.69 13.64
N SER A 624 19.87 -2.56 14.73
CA SER A 624 20.17 -1.61 15.79
C SER A 624 21.35 -2.07 16.62
N ALA A 625 22.30 -1.18 16.92
CA ALA A 625 23.47 -1.46 17.76
C ALA A 625 23.13 -1.92 19.20
N TRP A 626 21.86 -1.80 19.60
CA TRP A 626 21.34 -2.26 20.89
C TRP A 626 21.20 -3.78 20.98
N TYR A 627 21.04 -4.46 19.84
CA TYR A 627 20.96 -5.91 19.77
C TYR A 627 22.38 -6.48 19.62
N ASN A 628 22.61 -7.66 20.21
CA ASN A 628 23.84 -8.41 19.99
C ASN A 628 23.75 -9.20 18.67
N ASN A 629 23.57 -8.50 17.55
CA ASN A 629 23.23 -9.05 16.23
C ASN A 629 24.15 -8.51 15.12
N SER A 630 25.31 -7.96 15.47
CA SER A 630 26.22 -7.29 14.52
C SER A 630 26.72 -8.18 13.39
N GLU A 631 26.64 -9.50 13.57
CA GLU A 631 26.99 -10.52 12.57
C GLU A 631 25.80 -10.95 11.70
N SER A 632 24.57 -10.55 12.05
CA SER A 632 23.39 -10.79 11.22
C SER A 632 23.25 -9.72 10.14
N GLY A 633 22.67 -10.09 9.01
CA GLY A 633 22.38 -9.17 7.92
C GLY A 633 22.51 -9.82 6.56
N ILE A 634 22.55 -8.98 5.53
CA ILE A 634 22.81 -9.35 4.15
C ILE A 634 24.30 -9.13 3.88
N GLU A 635 24.99 -10.12 3.30
CA GLU A 635 26.42 -10.02 2.99
C GLU A 635 26.70 -9.21 1.72
N ARG A 636 25.81 -9.30 0.71
CA ARG A 636 25.97 -8.64 -0.60
C ARG A 636 24.65 -8.09 -1.12
N ALA A 637 24.70 -6.95 -1.80
CA ALA A 637 23.51 -6.44 -2.51
C ALA A 637 23.09 -7.39 -3.64
N VAL A 638 24.06 -7.88 -4.42
CA VAL A 638 23.83 -8.76 -5.59
C VAL A 638 24.78 -9.95 -5.56
N ARG A 639 24.26 -11.12 -5.92
CA ARG A 639 25.05 -12.31 -6.29
C ARG A 639 24.60 -12.84 -7.65
N ILE A 640 25.58 -13.33 -8.38
CA ILE A 640 25.39 -14.03 -9.63
C ILE A 640 25.68 -15.51 -9.38
N GLU A 641 24.72 -16.37 -9.70
CA GLU A 641 24.90 -17.81 -9.71
C GLU A 641 25.33 -18.20 -11.12
N HIS A 642 26.53 -18.75 -11.29
CA HIS A 642 26.88 -19.37 -12.56
C HIS A 642 26.17 -20.73 -12.62
N ALA A 643 25.26 -20.92 -13.58
CA ALA A 643 24.81 -22.26 -13.93
C ALA A 643 26.06 -23.13 -14.12
N HIS A 644 26.21 -24.16 -13.29
CA HIS A 644 27.34 -25.08 -13.40
C HIS A 644 27.41 -25.59 -14.84
N ILE A 645 28.38 -25.10 -15.61
CA ILE A 645 28.77 -25.71 -16.87
C ILE A 645 29.33 -27.08 -16.49
N LEU A 646 28.47 -28.08 -16.46
CA LEU A 646 28.87 -29.48 -16.57
C LEU A 646 29.49 -29.61 -17.96
N LYS A 647 30.80 -29.36 -18.04
CA LYS A 647 31.60 -29.75 -19.20
C LYS A 647 31.58 -31.28 -19.26
N PHE A 648 30.88 -31.82 -20.26
CA PHE A 648 31.06 -33.20 -20.70
C PHE A 648 32.36 -33.33 -21.50
#